data_AF-V9KI71-F1
#
_entry.id   AF-V9KI71-F1
#
_cell.length_a   1.000
_cell.length_b   1.000
_cell.length_c   1.000
_cell.angle_alpha   90.00
_cell.angle_beta   90.00
_cell.angle_gamma   90.00
#
_symmetry.space_group_name_H-M   'P 1'
#
loop_
_entity.id
_entity.type
_entity.pdbx_description
1 polymer ?
#
loop_
_entity_poly.entity_id
_entity_poly.type
_entity_poly.pdbx_seq_one_letter_code
_entity_poly.pdbx_strand_id
1 'polypeptide(L)'
;QLDTDLHGEKYTMFLQILRIQLNDLYVNEKIEEDFYKEFLSTQEKELEELKKQHQFMPSATAERKDSDACYTLEETEQNESNYLQYAIRQISGFLEQIENARGFFLNHSKLPKTTVEDIMRNTCEKMYQVENLQTDFQNLQATVIQDNLLHWELMAKRLHSFMWLTQRETRDRSKMVSSILDTLSSDGQLSFMQKEEILSRFQHDLQDEMQMCKRECIKQTKERVLDMKKQRKVLMKRLKDTQRNDTVNLTDQAQQMLDPTEFIKSYHELMERQWHVRCAAENEEDNKDAREVNELWKRLHSASSSAAGKLVKELFLETLPNLTEVPSCKMEILRTHMLQDLTASKERATEERKRHLKMVQDNVTQVKQTWQEDQVLASAKQQHLVDQQEKIIQGFLKRQSGLDEEVSKRIVLEHKLALQAMVRQLALRQLSLKMLKDMRLSKGKSLLEELRDQQMKESAIWDQDEDENKRLQKNLLAVLSEDQDKLCQETETLVHNQLNEETQAAMDHLRHFMEQVTGIALIEHASLHSAKQHHGPNSEKLKNEMIERAAESVYVTIGGAARLVQNYYQEIEEIMKAYRQDKKKHLISMQETLKNKQLIEEETLVENLSKDMNVKMLTQVTGIQQEMVLHQWRTGAQLVLEQDMRLEFLKQRKPLFHCLKRRVDKRLQVAEQNFISQLAATARFPQRDWKAPESKFISGPKSASKQ
;
A
#
# COMPACT_ATOMS: atom_id res chain seq x y z
N GLN A 1 11.43 -6.73 4.89
CA GLN A 1 12.83 -6.31 5.07
C GLN A 1 13.04 -4.89 4.57
N LEU A 2 12.85 -4.59 3.28
CA LEU A 2 13.00 -3.23 2.75
C LEU A 2 12.21 -2.20 3.57
N ASP A 3 10.90 -2.41 3.69
CA ASP A 3 10.06 -1.46 4.42
C ASP A 3 10.42 -1.39 5.92
N THR A 4 10.91 -2.49 6.51
CA THR A 4 11.47 -2.51 7.87
C THR A 4 12.72 -1.63 7.99
N ASP A 5 13.63 -1.68 7.01
CA ASP A 5 14.84 -0.85 6.96
C ASP A 5 14.44 0.63 6.83
N LEU A 6 13.48 0.96 5.96
CA LEU A 6 12.94 2.32 5.78
C LEU A 6 12.28 2.88 7.06
N HIS A 7 11.54 2.05 7.82
CA HIS A 7 11.00 2.46 9.10
C HIS A 7 12.11 2.74 10.13
N GLY A 8 13.16 1.92 10.15
CA GLY A 8 14.35 2.15 10.98
C GLY A 8 15.07 3.46 10.65
N GLU A 9 15.23 3.74 9.35
CA GLU A 9 15.80 4.99 8.85
C GLU A 9 14.95 6.20 9.24
N LYS A 10 13.62 6.10 9.10
CA LYS A 10 12.68 7.16 9.47
C LYS A 10 12.83 7.57 10.94
N TYR A 11 12.93 6.60 11.84
CA TYR A 11 13.06 6.90 13.27
C TYR A 11 14.42 7.50 13.61
N THR A 12 15.49 7.06 12.92
CA THR A 12 16.83 7.64 13.04
C THR A 12 16.84 9.08 12.56
N MET A 13 16.23 9.37 11.39
CA MET A 13 16.13 10.72 10.85
C MET A 13 15.32 11.64 11.76
N PHE A 14 14.18 11.17 12.27
CA PHE A 14 13.35 11.96 13.20
C PHE A 14 14.13 12.39 14.45
N LEU A 15 14.85 11.47 15.10
CA LEU A 15 15.67 11.78 16.27
C LEU A 15 16.79 12.78 15.96
N GLN A 16 17.47 12.62 14.82
CA GLN A 16 18.54 13.55 14.44
C GLN A 16 18.01 14.93 14.03
N ILE A 17 16.87 15.00 13.35
CA ILE A 17 16.22 16.28 13.02
C ILE A 17 15.88 17.04 14.30
N LEU A 18 15.24 16.37 15.27
CA LEU A 18 14.94 16.98 16.57
C LEU A 18 16.22 17.41 17.28
N ARG A 19 17.26 16.56 17.30
CA ARG A 19 18.54 16.88 17.92
C ARG A 19 19.18 18.13 17.32
N ILE A 20 19.28 18.23 15.99
CA ILE A 20 19.86 19.39 15.30
C ILE A 20 19.08 20.66 15.62
N GLN A 21 17.74 20.60 15.61
CA GLN A 21 16.90 21.76 15.95
C GLN A 21 17.06 22.20 17.41
N LEU A 22 17.25 21.25 18.33
CA LEU A 22 17.45 21.52 19.75
C LEU A 22 18.86 21.99 20.08
N ASN A 23 19.86 21.61 19.30
CA ASN A 23 21.25 22.02 19.52
C ASN A 23 21.39 23.55 19.54
N ASP A 24 20.74 24.28 18.64
CA ASP A 24 20.77 25.76 18.64
C ASP A 24 20.15 26.33 19.93
N LEU A 25 19.06 25.75 20.41
CA LEU A 25 18.39 26.20 21.64
C LEU A 25 19.22 25.87 22.88
N TYR A 26 19.92 24.73 22.87
CA TYR A 26 20.80 24.30 23.96
C TYR A 26 22.07 25.16 24.03
N VAL A 27 22.74 25.37 22.90
CA VAL A 27 23.97 26.19 22.80
C VAL A 27 23.68 27.65 23.16
N ASN A 28 22.49 28.16 22.84
CA ASN A 28 22.04 29.50 23.22
C ASN A 28 21.43 29.56 24.63
N GLU A 29 21.58 28.52 25.46
CA GLU A 29 21.09 28.42 26.85
C GLU A 29 19.57 28.69 27.03
N LYS A 30 18.78 28.49 25.96
CA LYS A 30 17.30 28.66 26.00
C LYS A 30 16.60 27.46 26.62
N ILE A 31 17.26 26.30 26.65
CA ILE A 31 16.77 25.07 27.27
C ILE A 31 17.85 24.49 28.20
N GLU A 32 17.40 23.90 29.30
CA GLU A 32 18.29 23.29 30.31
C GLU A 32 18.85 21.96 29.81
N GLU A 33 20.06 21.61 30.26
CA GLU A 33 20.72 20.34 29.90
C GLU A 33 19.90 19.12 30.33
N ASP A 34 19.30 19.18 31.52
CA ASP A 34 18.45 18.11 32.06
C ASP A 34 17.22 17.88 31.17
N PHE A 35 16.53 18.97 30.78
CA PHE A 35 15.41 18.90 29.84
C PHE A 35 15.83 18.34 28.48
N TYR A 36 16.95 18.81 27.93
CA TYR A 36 17.45 18.36 26.63
C TYR A 36 17.73 16.85 26.62
N LYS A 37 18.41 16.33 27.65
CA LYS A 37 18.71 14.90 27.78
C LYS A 37 17.47 14.07 28.05
N GLU A 38 16.60 14.52 28.94
CA GLU A 38 15.36 13.83 29.29
C GLU A 38 14.43 13.72 28.08
N PHE A 39 14.26 14.80 27.31
CA PHE A 39 13.42 14.82 26.12
C PHE A 39 13.93 13.83 25.07
N LEU A 40 15.20 13.91 24.67
CA LEU A 40 15.75 13.03 23.65
C LEU A 40 15.73 11.55 24.10
N SER A 41 16.04 11.28 25.37
CA SER A 41 15.98 9.91 25.90
C SER A 41 14.55 9.36 25.94
N THR A 42 13.56 10.21 26.22
CA THR A 42 12.14 9.81 26.19
C THR A 42 11.72 9.48 24.78
N GLN A 43 12.05 10.34 23.80
CA GLN A 43 11.74 10.08 22.38
C GLN A 43 12.40 8.81 21.86
N GLU A 44 13.67 8.57 22.20
CA GLU A 44 14.37 7.34 21.80
C GLU A 44 13.70 6.09 22.39
N LYS A 45 13.32 6.14 23.67
CA LYS A 45 12.65 5.02 24.34
C LYS A 45 11.27 4.74 23.74
N GLU A 46 10.46 5.77 23.50
CA GLU A 46 9.13 5.64 22.91
C GLU A 46 9.18 5.09 21.48
N LEU A 47 10.16 5.53 20.66
CA LEU A 47 10.37 4.97 19.32
C LEU A 47 10.84 3.51 19.37
N GLU A 48 11.70 3.14 20.31
CA GLU A 48 12.09 1.73 20.52
C GLU A 48 10.93 0.87 21.02
N GLU A 49 10.04 1.41 21.84
CA GLU A 49 8.78 0.76 22.22
C GLU A 49 7.85 0.59 21.02
N LEU A 50 7.70 1.60 20.17
CA LEU A 50 6.94 1.49 18.91
C LEU A 50 7.53 0.42 17.99
N LYS A 51 8.87 0.33 17.86
CA LYS A 51 9.53 -0.76 17.12
C LYS A 51 9.23 -2.14 17.72
N LYS A 52 9.17 -2.26 19.06
CA LYS A 52 8.98 -3.55 19.78
C LYS A 52 7.52 -4.01 19.84
N GLN A 53 6.60 -3.12 20.22
CA GLN A 53 5.16 -3.39 20.33
C GLN A 53 4.57 -3.86 18.99
N HIS A 54 5.25 -3.49 17.92
CA HIS A 54 4.86 -3.77 16.56
C HIS A 54 6.04 -4.44 15.84
N GLN A 55 6.51 -5.61 16.25
CA GLN A 55 7.27 -6.48 15.35
C GLN A 55 6.29 -7.37 14.59
N PHE A 56 6.18 -7.19 13.27
CA PHE A 56 5.38 -8.09 12.46
C PHE A 56 6.06 -9.47 12.40
N MET A 57 5.43 -10.46 13.02
CA MET A 57 5.79 -11.86 12.87
C MET A 57 4.74 -12.52 11.98
N PRO A 58 5.11 -12.99 10.77
CA PRO A 58 4.21 -13.78 9.94
C PRO A 58 3.69 -14.98 10.74
N SER A 59 2.39 -15.25 10.66
CA SER A 59 1.69 -16.27 11.47
C SER A 59 2.35 -17.66 11.45
N ALA A 60 3.05 -18.02 10.37
CA ALA A 60 3.73 -19.31 10.20
C ALA A 60 5.24 -19.32 10.52
N THR A 61 5.87 -18.17 10.81
CA THR A 61 7.30 -18.12 11.19
C THR A 61 7.58 -18.57 12.63
N ALA A 62 6.58 -18.58 13.51
CA ALA A 62 6.73 -19.07 14.87
C ALA A 62 6.81 -20.61 14.97
N GLU A 63 6.30 -21.34 13.97
CA GLU A 63 6.16 -22.81 14.01
C GLU A 63 7.03 -23.58 12.98
N ARG A 64 7.44 -22.95 11.87
CA ARG A 64 8.24 -23.61 10.82
C ARG A 64 9.75 -23.37 11.02
N LYS A 65 10.44 -24.33 11.63
CA LYS A 65 11.91 -24.34 11.78
C LYS A 65 12.69 -24.73 10.52
N ASP A 66 12.02 -25.21 9.47
CA ASP A 66 12.66 -25.63 8.22
C ASP A 66 12.51 -24.56 7.12
N SER A 67 13.64 -24.20 6.50
CA SER A 67 13.73 -23.14 5.49
C SER A 67 13.15 -23.49 4.10
N ASP A 68 12.55 -24.68 3.95
CA ASP A 68 12.12 -25.24 2.66
C ASP A 68 10.58 -25.31 2.50
N ALA A 69 9.79 -24.92 3.50
CA ALA A 69 8.34 -24.91 3.40
C ALA A 69 7.84 -23.63 2.69
N CYS A 70 7.43 -23.75 1.43
CA CYS A 70 6.78 -22.67 0.69
C CYS A 70 5.42 -22.31 1.33
N TYR A 71 5.13 -21.01 1.42
CA TYR A 71 3.79 -20.53 1.79
C TYR A 71 2.78 -20.84 0.69
N THR A 72 1.52 -21.12 1.06
CA THR A 72 0.45 -21.12 0.06
C THR A 72 0.18 -19.70 -0.43
N LEU A 73 -0.50 -19.59 -1.56
CA LEU A 73 -0.87 -18.31 -2.13
C LEU A 73 -1.81 -17.51 -1.20
N GLU A 74 -2.74 -18.21 -0.55
CA GLU A 74 -3.67 -17.65 0.43
C GLU A 74 -2.96 -17.23 1.72
N GLU A 75 -2.01 -18.05 2.21
CA GLU A 75 -1.16 -17.68 3.36
C GLU A 75 -0.35 -16.41 3.04
N THR A 76 0.18 -16.31 1.82
CA THR A 76 0.96 -15.14 1.37
C THR A 76 0.08 -13.89 1.29
N GLU A 77 -1.10 -14.00 0.68
CA GLU A 77 -2.08 -12.91 0.61
C GLU A 77 -2.52 -12.42 1.99
N GLN A 78 -2.82 -13.34 2.91
CA GLN A 78 -3.20 -12.99 4.27
C GLN A 78 -2.05 -12.30 5.02
N ASN A 79 -0.81 -12.77 4.85
CA ASN A 79 0.35 -12.16 5.47
C ASN A 79 0.61 -10.74 4.94
N GLU A 80 0.48 -10.51 3.63
CA GLU A 80 0.62 -9.19 3.01
C GLU A 80 -0.49 -8.22 3.46
N SER A 81 -1.73 -8.69 3.54
CA SER A 81 -2.86 -7.91 4.07
C SER A 81 -2.63 -7.55 5.55
N ASN A 82 -2.21 -8.51 6.37
CA ASN A 82 -1.89 -8.27 7.78
C ASN A 82 -0.70 -7.30 7.93
N TYR A 83 0.29 -7.38 7.03
CA TYR A 83 1.42 -6.47 6.99
C TYR A 83 1.00 -5.03 6.69
N LEU A 84 0.08 -4.82 5.74
CA LEU A 84 -0.46 -3.48 5.47
C LEU A 84 -1.15 -2.89 6.71
N GLN A 85 -2.03 -3.66 7.35
CA GLN A 85 -2.71 -3.21 8.57
C GLN A 85 -1.72 -2.86 9.68
N TYR A 86 -0.68 -3.68 9.81
CA TYR A 86 0.45 -3.43 10.69
C TYR A 86 1.18 -2.13 10.36
N ALA A 87 1.50 -1.88 9.09
CA ALA A 87 2.20 -0.68 8.64
C ALA A 87 1.35 0.59 8.87
N ILE A 88 0.03 0.51 8.64
CA ILE A 88 -0.90 1.60 8.94
C ILE A 88 -0.90 1.92 10.45
N ARG A 89 -0.91 0.90 11.32
CA ARG A 89 -0.81 1.10 12.78
C ARG A 89 0.51 1.73 13.20
N GLN A 90 1.62 1.31 12.59
CA GLN A 90 2.94 1.90 12.81
C GLN A 90 2.97 3.38 12.42
N ILE A 91 2.38 3.73 11.27
CA ILE A 91 2.24 5.13 10.84
C ILE A 91 1.45 5.91 11.88
N SER A 92 0.30 5.39 12.33
CA SER A 92 -0.52 6.06 13.36
C SER A 92 0.25 6.26 14.67
N GLY A 93 0.96 5.24 15.16
CA GLY A 93 1.77 5.34 16.38
C GLY A 93 2.92 6.34 16.24
N PHE A 94 3.56 6.41 15.07
CA PHE A 94 4.57 7.43 14.80
C PHE A 94 3.98 8.86 14.76
N LEU A 95 2.79 9.04 14.21
CA LEU A 95 2.13 10.35 14.21
C LEU A 95 1.70 10.77 15.62
N GLU A 96 1.20 9.83 16.43
CA GLU A 96 0.92 10.05 17.85
C GLU A 96 2.19 10.44 18.62
N GLN A 97 3.33 9.85 18.27
CA GLN A 97 4.62 10.21 18.86
C GLN A 97 5.03 11.67 18.57
N ILE A 98 4.75 12.18 17.36
CA ILE A 98 4.97 13.60 17.03
C ILE A 98 4.11 14.50 17.93
N GLU A 99 2.84 14.15 18.13
CA GLU A 99 1.94 14.90 19.01
C GLU A 99 2.35 14.81 20.50
N ASN A 100 2.82 13.65 20.95
CA ASN A 100 3.33 13.46 22.31
C ASN A 100 4.59 14.30 22.54
N ALA A 101 5.50 14.35 21.57
CA ALA A 101 6.68 15.22 21.62
C ALA A 101 6.28 16.70 21.76
N ARG A 102 5.28 17.15 20.98
CA ARG A 102 4.72 18.51 21.11
C ARG A 102 4.14 18.74 22.52
N GLY A 103 3.33 17.82 23.02
CA GLY A 103 2.76 17.89 24.37
C GLY A 103 3.83 17.98 25.45
N PHE A 104 4.91 17.21 25.31
CA PHE A 104 6.04 17.24 26.23
C PHE A 104 6.71 18.63 26.24
N PHE A 105 6.98 19.22 25.08
CA PHE A 105 7.52 20.57 25.00
C PHE A 105 6.61 21.61 25.67
N LEU A 106 5.31 21.56 25.41
CA LEU A 106 4.36 22.53 25.96
C LEU A 106 4.23 22.43 27.49
N ASN A 107 4.38 21.24 28.06
CA ASN A 107 4.18 21.00 29.49
C ASN A 107 5.46 21.13 30.32
N HIS A 108 6.61 20.77 29.77
CA HIS A 108 7.87 20.63 30.52
C HIS A 108 8.95 21.65 30.14
N SER A 109 8.85 22.31 28.98
CA SER A 109 9.82 23.34 28.60
C SER A 109 9.42 24.72 29.12
N LYS A 110 10.42 25.59 29.33
CA LYS A 110 10.21 27.03 29.62
C LYS A 110 10.03 27.87 28.34
N LEU A 111 9.90 27.23 27.17
CA LEU A 111 9.85 27.92 25.90
C LEU A 111 8.46 28.55 25.65
N PRO A 112 8.40 29.69 24.95
CA PRO A 112 7.13 30.23 24.49
C PRO A 112 6.40 29.24 23.58
N LYS A 113 5.06 29.19 23.68
CA LYS A 113 4.23 28.35 22.81
C LYS A 113 4.56 28.55 21.33
N THR A 114 4.78 29.79 20.88
CA THR A 114 5.13 30.10 19.48
C THR A 114 6.41 29.40 19.05
N THR A 115 7.44 29.37 19.90
CA THR A 115 8.71 28.71 19.61
C THR A 115 8.54 27.19 19.50
N VAL A 116 7.73 26.60 20.39
CA VAL A 116 7.42 25.16 20.32
C VAL A 116 6.67 24.81 19.04
N GLU A 117 5.68 25.62 18.65
CA GLU A 117 4.93 25.43 17.41
C GLU A 117 5.83 25.58 16.17
N ASP A 118 6.79 26.50 16.19
CA ASP A 118 7.77 26.67 15.10
C ASP A 118 8.70 25.46 14.96
N ILE A 119 9.20 24.91 16.09
CA ILE A 119 10.02 23.69 16.11
C ILE A 119 9.22 22.53 15.51
N MET A 120 8.02 22.26 16.04
CA MET A 120 7.20 21.13 15.59
C MET A 120 6.79 21.26 14.13
N ARG A 121 6.45 22.46 13.66
CA ARG A 121 6.16 22.72 12.24
C ARG A 121 7.38 22.36 11.38
N ASN A 122 8.57 22.84 11.75
CA ASN A 122 9.79 22.54 11.01
C ASN A 122 10.09 21.03 11.04
N THR A 123 9.92 20.34 12.18
CA THR A 123 10.06 18.88 12.26
C THR A 123 9.12 18.16 11.31
N CYS A 124 7.84 18.51 11.31
CA CYS A 124 6.85 17.91 10.40
C CYS A 124 7.19 18.17 8.93
N GLU A 125 7.68 19.37 8.59
CA GLU A 125 8.10 19.70 7.22
C GLU A 125 9.29 18.84 6.77
N LYS A 126 10.29 18.69 7.64
CA LYS A 126 11.44 17.83 7.38
C LYS A 126 11.07 16.35 7.31
N MET A 127 10.17 15.88 8.17
CA MET A 127 9.66 14.50 8.07
C MET A 127 8.83 14.27 6.81
N TYR A 128 8.10 15.27 6.32
CA TYR A 128 7.41 15.18 5.04
C TYR A 128 8.40 15.07 3.86
N GLN A 129 9.51 15.83 3.91
CA GLN A 129 10.60 15.68 2.94
C GLN A 129 11.22 14.27 2.98
N VAL A 130 11.46 13.74 4.18
CA VAL A 130 11.94 12.36 4.36
C VAL A 130 10.97 11.35 3.74
N GLU A 131 9.67 11.48 3.97
CA GLU A 131 8.67 10.54 3.43
C GLU A 131 8.60 10.57 1.90
N ASN A 132 8.79 11.74 1.28
CA ASN A 132 8.89 11.87 -0.17
C ASN A 132 10.13 11.12 -0.70
N LEU A 133 11.30 11.35 -0.10
CA LEU A 133 12.54 10.65 -0.47
C LEU A 133 12.42 9.12 -0.30
N GLN A 134 11.77 8.67 0.76
CA GLN A 134 11.49 7.24 0.98
C GLN A 134 10.51 6.68 -0.06
N THR A 135 9.54 7.49 -0.50
CA THR A 135 8.61 7.10 -1.56
C THR A 135 9.35 6.90 -2.88
N ASP A 136 10.19 7.86 -3.28
CA ASP A 136 10.98 7.78 -4.50
C ASP A 136 11.92 6.57 -4.49
N PHE A 137 12.61 6.36 -3.36
CA PHE A 137 13.50 5.22 -3.17
C PHE A 137 12.76 3.87 -3.21
N GLN A 138 11.58 3.78 -2.60
CA GLN A 138 10.75 2.58 -2.64
C GLN A 138 10.28 2.28 -4.08
N ASN A 139 9.89 3.30 -4.84
CA ASN A 139 9.47 3.16 -6.24
C ASN A 139 10.61 2.68 -7.12
N LEU A 140 11.82 3.24 -6.94
CA LEU A 140 13.02 2.78 -7.63
C LEU A 140 13.31 1.30 -7.35
N GLN A 141 13.18 0.88 -6.09
CA GLN A 141 13.37 -0.52 -5.71
C GLN A 141 12.31 -1.45 -6.27
N ALA A 142 11.05 -1.03 -6.33
CA ALA A 142 10.00 -1.79 -6.97
C ALA A 142 10.38 -2.10 -8.43
N THR A 143 10.90 -1.12 -9.16
CA THR A 143 11.40 -1.30 -10.54
C THR A 143 12.60 -2.25 -10.62
N VAL A 144 13.53 -2.21 -9.66
CA VAL A 144 14.66 -3.17 -9.63
C VAL A 144 14.20 -4.60 -9.35
N ILE A 145 13.29 -4.80 -8.40
CA ILE A 145 12.71 -6.12 -8.12
C ILE A 145 12.02 -6.66 -9.37
N GLN A 146 11.27 -5.79 -10.04
CA GLN A 146 10.60 -6.09 -11.30
C GLN A 146 11.59 -6.57 -12.38
N ASP A 147 12.67 -5.83 -12.59
CA ASP A 147 13.70 -6.18 -13.58
C ASP A 147 14.41 -7.50 -13.24
N ASN A 148 14.68 -7.75 -11.95
CA ASN A 148 15.29 -8.99 -11.50
C ASN A 148 14.38 -10.21 -11.73
N LEU A 149 13.07 -10.08 -11.50
CA LEU A 149 12.09 -11.13 -11.78
C LEU A 149 12.07 -11.50 -13.27
N LEU A 150 12.02 -10.50 -14.15
CA LEU A 150 12.06 -10.72 -15.60
C LEU A 150 13.38 -11.34 -16.05
N HIS A 151 14.50 -10.94 -15.44
CA HIS A 151 15.81 -11.54 -15.69
C HIS A 151 15.84 -13.03 -15.31
N TRP A 152 15.31 -13.39 -14.14
CA TRP A 152 15.24 -14.79 -13.70
C TRP A 152 14.30 -15.63 -14.58
N GLU A 153 13.19 -15.05 -15.04
CA GLU A 153 12.30 -15.72 -16.00
C GLU A 153 13.02 -16.04 -17.31
N LEU A 154 13.68 -15.03 -17.91
CA LEU A 154 14.48 -15.23 -19.13
C LEU A 154 15.55 -16.31 -18.92
N MET A 155 16.16 -16.34 -17.74
CA MET A 155 17.17 -17.32 -17.40
C MET A 155 16.59 -18.73 -17.29
N ALA A 156 15.46 -18.90 -16.61
CA ALA A 156 14.76 -20.17 -16.53
C ALA A 156 14.39 -20.72 -17.92
N LYS A 157 13.90 -19.85 -18.82
CA LYS A 157 13.60 -20.20 -20.22
C LYS A 157 14.86 -20.63 -20.98
N ARG A 158 15.97 -19.93 -20.78
CA ARG A 158 17.27 -20.30 -21.36
C ARG A 158 17.74 -21.68 -20.90
N LEU A 159 17.62 -21.99 -19.61
CA LEU A 159 17.97 -23.31 -19.09
C LEU A 159 17.03 -24.38 -19.67
N HIS A 160 15.71 -24.18 -19.61
CA HIS A 160 14.73 -25.13 -20.14
C HIS A 160 14.97 -25.47 -21.63
N SER A 161 15.39 -24.50 -22.43
CA SER A 161 15.71 -24.72 -23.85
C SER A 161 16.87 -25.70 -24.11
N PHE A 162 17.77 -25.95 -23.15
CA PHE A 162 18.77 -27.04 -23.27
C PHE A 162 18.12 -28.42 -23.11
N MET A 163 17.14 -28.56 -22.21
CA MET A 163 16.41 -29.84 -22.06
C MET A 163 15.63 -30.15 -23.34
N TRP A 164 15.06 -29.12 -23.96
CA TRP A 164 14.45 -29.25 -25.26
C TRP A 164 15.44 -29.75 -26.33
N LEU A 165 16.66 -29.21 -26.40
CA LEU A 165 17.68 -29.70 -27.34
C LEU A 165 18.03 -31.17 -27.10
N THR A 166 18.25 -31.57 -25.85
CA THR A 166 18.54 -32.97 -25.51
C THR A 166 17.39 -33.88 -25.95
N GLN A 167 16.15 -33.52 -25.66
CA GLN A 167 14.97 -34.28 -26.05
C GLN A 167 14.81 -34.35 -27.59
N ARG A 168 15.10 -33.24 -28.28
CA ARG A 168 15.06 -33.19 -29.75
C ARG A 168 16.10 -34.10 -30.37
N GLU A 169 17.32 -34.08 -29.86
CA GLU A 169 18.41 -34.93 -30.33
C GLU A 169 18.11 -36.43 -30.12
N THR A 170 17.58 -36.80 -28.95
CA THR A 170 17.14 -38.18 -28.67
C THR A 170 16.07 -38.65 -29.67
N ARG A 171 15.10 -37.78 -29.97
CA ARG A 171 14.04 -38.06 -30.94
C ARG A 171 14.60 -38.23 -32.36
N ASP A 172 15.47 -37.32 -32.79
CA ASP A 172 16.04 -37.35 -34.14
C ASP A 172 16.88 -38.63 -34.34
N ARG A 173 17.68 -39.03 -33.33
CA ARG A 173 18.42 -40.30 -33.36
C ARG A 173 17.50 -41.52 -33.45
N SER A 174 16.45 -41.57 -32.65
CA SER A 174 15.46 -42.66 -32.69
C SER A 174 14.79 -42.77 -34.07
N LYS A 175 14.36 -41.65 -34.65
CA LYS A 175 13.75 -41.59 -35.98
C LYS A 175 14.70 -42.08 -37.07
N MET A 176 15.95 -41.63 -37.05
CA MET A 176 16.96 -42.02 -38.02
C MET A 176 17.30 -43.51 -37.91
N VAL A 177 17.45 -44.05 -36.70
CA VAL A 177 17.67 -45.48 -36.48
C VAL A 177 16.47 -46.30 -36.95
N SER A 178 15.24 -45.89 -36.62
CA SER A 178 14.02 -46.56 -37.11
C SER A 178 14.01 -46.68 -38.62
N SER A 179 14.25 -45.56 -39.34
CA SER A 179 14.27 -45.54 -40.81
C SER A 179 15.34 -46.47 -41.41
N ILE A 180 16.50 -46.58 -40.77
CA ILE A 180 17.55 -47.51 -41.21
C ILE A 180 17.13 -48.96 -40.95
N LEU A 181 16.56 -49.26 -39.78
CA LEU A 181 16.04 -50.60 -39.48
C LEU A 181 14.87 -50.99 -40.40
N ASP A 182 14.01 -50.04 -40.78
CA ASP A 182 12.94 -50.22 -41.77
C ASP A 182 13.50 -50.61 -43.14
N THR A 183 14.58 -49.96 -43.55
CA THR A 183 15.27 -50.27 -44.82
C THR A 183 15.88 -51.67 -44.77
N LEU A 184 16.60 -52.00 -43.69
CA LEU A 184 17.19 -53.33 -43.50
C LEU A 184 16.14 -54.44 -43.43
N SER A 185 14.98 -54.18 -42.83
CA SER A 185 13.87 -55.14 -42.79
C SER A 185 13.22 -55.31 -44.17
N SER A 186 13.04 -54.21 -44.92
CA SER A 186 12.51 -54.23 -46.29
C SER A 186 13.44 -54.97 -47.26
N ASP A 187 14.76 -54.86 -47.06
CA ASP A 187 15.81 -55.58 -47.80
C ASP A 187 15.97 -57.06 -47.36
N GLY A 188 15.11 -57.55 -46.47
CA GLY A 188 15.10 -58.92 -45.96
C GLY A 188 16.27 -59.27 -45.03
N GLN A 189 17.05 -58.28 -44.59
CA GLN A 189 18.22 -58.48 -43.73
C GLN A 189 17.84 -58.66 -42.25
N LEU A 190 16.66 -58.20 -41.85
CA LEU A 190 16.12 -58.33 -40.49
C LEU A 190 14.66 -58.78 -40.54
N SER A 191 14.28 -59.71 -39.66
CA SER A 191 12.87 -60.02 -39.43
C SER A 191 12.17 -58.86 -38.70
N PHE A 192 10.85 -58.76 -38.87
CA PHE A 192 10.03 -57.76 -38.17
C PHE A 192 10.21 -57.81 -36.64
N MET A 193 10.24 -59.01 -36.06
CA MET A 193 10.41 -59.17 -34.60
C MET A 193 11.79 -58.69 -34.12
N GLN A 194 12.86 -58.98 -34.88
CA GLN A 194 14.21 -58.51 -34.55
C GLN A 194 14.32 -56.99 -34.66
N LYS A 195 13.70 -56.39 -35.68
CA LYS A 195 13.62 -54.94 -35.82
C LYS A 195 12.97 -54.30 -34.57
N GLU A 196 11.78 -54.76 -34.20
CA GLU A 196 11.02 -54.17 -33.08
C GLU A 196 11.75 -54.36 -31.74
N GLU A 197 12.40 -55.50 -31.53
CA GLU A 197 13.21 -55.74 -30.32
C GLU A 197 14.40 -54.77 -30.24
N ILE A 198 15.17 -54.62 -31.34
CA ILE A 198 16.32 -53.72 -31.42
C ILE A 198 15.88 -52.26 -31.21
N LEU A 199 14.81 -51.85 -31.89
CA LEU A 199 14.29 -50.49 -31.80
C LEU A 199 13.81 -50.18 -30.38
N SER A 200 13.06 -51.09 -29.76
CA SER A 200 12.56 -50.92 -28.38
C SER A 200 13.70 -50.81 -27.38
N ARG A 201 14.73 -51.67 -27.50
CA ARG A 201 15.91 -51.63 -26.62
C ARG A 201 16.69 -50.33 -26.80
N PHE A 202 16.97 -49.94 -28.05
CA PHE A 202 17.69 -48.71 -28.34
C PHE A 202 16.94 -47.45 -27.87
N GLN A 203 15.61 -47.41 -28.05
CA GLN A 203 14.78 -46.32 -27.56
C GLN A 203 14.76 -46.25 -26.02
N HIS A 204 14.73 -47.40 -25.34
CA HIS A 204 14.84 -47.48 -23.89
C HIS A 204 16.18 -46.91 -23.41
N ASP A 205 17.31 -47.35 -23.98
CA ASP A 205 18.64 -46.90 -23.60
C ASP A 205 18.84 -45.38 -23.85
N LEU A 206 18.34 -44.89 -24.99
CA LEU A 206 18.34 -43.45 -25.29
C LEU A 206 17.48 -42.62 -24.30
N GLN A 207 16.33 -43.16 -23.90
CA GLN A 207 15.45 -42.51 -22.94
C GLN A 207 16.11 -42.48 -21.55
N ASP A 208 16.77 -43.55 -21.15
CA ASP A 208 17.51 -43.64 -19.88
C ASP A 208 18.65 -42.61 -19.83
N GLU A 209 19.43 -42.48 -20.90
CA GLU A 209 20.46 -41.44 -21.02
C GLU A 209 19.90 -40.01 -20.92
N MET A 210 18.73 -39.76 -21.53
CA MET A 210 18.04 -38.47 -21.41
C MET A 210 17.59 -38.20 -19.97
N GLN A 211 16.99 -39.19 -19.30
CA GLN A 211 16.56 -39.04 -17.90
C GLN A 211 17.76 -38.88 -16.96
N MET A 212 18.87 -39.56 -17.21
CA MET A 212 20.13 -39.37 -16.49
C MET A 212 20.65 -37.94 -16.64
N CYS A 213 20.69 -37.40 -17.87
CA CYS A 213 21.08 -36.02 -18.13
C CYS A 213 20.20 -35.02 -17.37
N LYS A 214 18.87 -35.21 -17.39
CA LYS A 214 17.92 -34.37 -16.64
C LYS A 214 18.17 -34.41 -15.14
N ARG A 215 18.33 -35.60 -14.56
CA ARG A 215 18.63 -35.77 -13.12
C ARG A 215 19.95 -35.10 -12.74
N GLU A 216 20.99 -35.28 -13.56
CA GLU A 216 22.31 -34.71 -13.29
C GLU A 216 22.31 -33.17 -13.41
N CYS A 217 21.60 -32.62 -14.40
CA CYS A 217 21.41 -31.16 -14.52
C CYS A 217 20.77 -30.59 -13.26
N ILE A 218 19.68 -31.20 -12.79
CA ILE A 218 18.98 -30.74 -11.57
C ILE A 218 19.89 -30.87 -10.36
N LYS A 219 20.57 -32.01 -10.18
CA LYS A 219 21.45 -32.28 -9.04
C LYS A 219 22.61 -31.29 -8.97
N GLN A 220 23.41 -31.17 -10.03
CA GLN A 220 24.58 -30.30 -10.03
C GLN A 220 24.19 -28.82 -9.95
N THR A 221 23.04 -28.42 -10.52
CA THR A 221 22.53 -27.05 -10.36
C THR A 221 22.18 -26.76 -8.91
N LYS A 222 21.49 -27.68 -8.22
CA LYS A 222 21.17 -27.52 -6.79
C LYS A 222 22.43 -27.40 -5.94
N GLU A 223 23.41 -28.27 -6.15
CA GLU A 223 24.70 -28.23 -5.43
C GLU A 223 25.42 -26.89 -5.66
N ARG A 224 25.48 -26.44 -6.92
CA ARG A 224 26.16 -25.18 -7.28
C ARG A 224 25.46 -23.97 -6.65
N VAL A 225 24.13 -23.88 -6.76
CA VAL A 225 23.32 -22.80 -6.17
C VAL A 225 23.49 -22.74 -4.65
N LEU A 226 23.58 -23.89 -3.98
CA LEU A 226 23.83 -23.93 -2.54
C LEU A 226 25.19 -23.34 -2.17
N ASP A 227 26.24 -23.60 -2.95
CA ASP A 227 27.56 -23.02 -2.72
C ASP A 227 27.61 -21.52 -3.03
N MET A 228 26.96 -21.07 -4.10
CA MET A 228 26.80 -19.65 -4.43
C MET A 228 26.05 -18.91 -3.32
N LYS A 229 24.96 -19.50 -2.79
CA LYS A 229 24.21 -18.94 -1.66
C LYS A 229 25.08 -18.72 -0.43
N LYS A 230 26.01 -19.64 -0.13
CA LYS A 230 26.98 -19.47 0.97
C LYS A 230 27.93 -18.30 0.70
N GLN A 231 28.50 -18.21 -0.49
CA GLN A 231 29.42 -17.13 -0.89
C GLN A 231 28.73 -15.76 -0.82
N ARG A 232 27.51 -15.67 -1.37
CA ARG A 232 26.68 -14.47 -1.34
C ARG A 232 26.38 -14.03 0.09
N LYS A 233 26.08 -14.96 1.00
CA LYS A 233 25.85 -14.65 2.42
C LYS A 233 27.06 -13.98 3.08
N VAL A 234 28.28 -14.41 2.75
CA VAL A 234 29.53 -13.80 3.25
C VAL A 234 29.76 -12.42 2.64
N LEU A 235 29.51 -12.26 1.33
CA LEU A 235 29.60 -10.95 0.66
C LEU A 235 28.61 -9.95 1.25
N MET A 236 27.34 -10.34 1.39
CA MET A 236 26.29 -9.49 1.95
C MET A 236 26.54 -9.12 3.41
N LYS A 237 27.13 -10.02 4.20
CA LYS A 237 27.54 -9.69 5.57
C LYS A 237 28.61 -8.60 5.58
N ARG A 238 29.66 -8.73 4.76
CA ARG A 238 30.73 -7.72 4.64
C ARG A 238 30.19 -6.37 4.22
N LEU A 239 29.32 -6.34 3.19
CA LEU A 239 28.68 -5.10 2.75
C LEU A 239 27.84 -4.45 3.86
N LYS A 240 27.05 -5.23 4.60
CA LYS A 240 26.28 -4.71 5.75
C LYS A 240 27.17 -4.15 6.85
N ASP A 241 28.30 -4.78 7.12
CA ASP A 241 29.24 -4.29 8.15
C ASP A 241 29.89 -2.96 7.71
N THR A 242 30.27 -2.82 6.44
CA THR A 242 30.72 -1.52 5.88
C THR A 242 29.64 -0.45 5.95
N GLN A 243 28.41 -0.78 5.54
CA GLN A 243 27.28 0.15 5.57
C GLN A 243 26.99 0.66 7.00
N ARG A 244 27.02 -0.23 8.00
CA ARG A 244 26.87 0.17 9.40
C ARG A 244 27.94 1.16 9.84
N ASN A 245 29.20 0.93 9.48
CA ASN A 245 30.29 1.85 9.83
C ASN A 245 30.09 3.22 9.18
N ASP A 246 29.68 3.26 7.91
CA ASP A 246 29.40 4.53 7.22
C ASP A 246 28.22 5.28 7.87
N THR A 247 27.17 4.57 8.27
CA THR A 247 26.02 5.16 8.98
C THR A 247 26.42 5.71 10.35
N VAL A 248 27.26 5.00 11.10
CA VAL A 248 27.80 5.49 12.39
C VAL A 248 28.63 6.76 12.15
N ASN A 249 29.55 6.74 11.18
CA ASN A 249 30.40 7.90 10.86
C ASN A 249 29.56 9.13 10.49
N LEU A 250 28.50 8.96 9.68
CA LEU A 250 27.62 10.07 9.33
C LEU A 250 26.79 10.56 10.53
N THR A 251 26.35 9.65 11.41
CA THR A 251 25.62 10.01 12.63
C THR A 251 26.50 10.81 13.60
N ASP A 252 27.79 10.48 13.68
CA ASP A 252 28.77 11.25 14.46
C ASP A 252 28.99 12.64 13.85
N GLN A 253 29.09 12.74 12.52
CA GLN A 253 29.17 14.02 11.81
C GLN A 253 27.91 14.88 11.99
N ALA A 254 26.73 14.26 12.06
CA ALA A 254 25.46 14.95 12.27
C ALA A 254 25.41 15.74 13.58
N GLN A 255 26.20 15.37 14.59
CA GLN A 255 26.29 16.12 15.86
C GLN A 255 26.81 17.55 15.67
N GLN A 256 27.57 17.80 14.60
CA GLN A 256 28.16 19.10 14.27
C GLN A 256 27.33 19.88 13.24
N MET A 257 26.29 19.26 12.67
CA MET A 257 25.44 19.89 11.67
C MET A 257 24.47 20.87 12.31
N LEU A 258 24.28 22.02 11.66
CA LEU A 258 23.37 23.09 12.10
C LEU A 258 22.04 23.08 11.32
N ASP A 259 22.03 22.55 10.09
CA ASP A 259 20.83 22.48 9.25
C ASP A 259 20.31 21.04 9.13
N PRO A 260 19.07 20.76 9.59
CA PRO A 260 18.44 19.46 9.39
C PRO A 260 18.31 19.05 7.92
N THR A 261 18.20 20.01 7.00
CA THR A 261 18.08 19.74 5.56
C THR A 261 19.36 19.16 4.98
N GLU A 262 20.51 19.70 5.39
CA GLU A 262 21.83 19.20 5.01
C GLU A 262 22.04 17.75 5.50
N PHE A 263 21.61 17.47 6.73
CA PHE A 263 21.62 16.12 7.29
C PHE A 263 20.74 15.16 6.49
N ILE A 264 19.47 15.51 6.23
CA ILE A 264 18.54 14.66 5.46
C ILE A 264 19.13 14.31 4.09
N LYS A 265 19.67 15.31 3.40
CA LYS A 265 20.32 15.12 2.10
C LYS A 265 21.53 14.19 2.19
N SER A 266 22.44 14.45 3.12
CA SER A 266 23.66 13.65 3.29
C SER A 266 23.36 12.20 3.68
N TYR A 267 22.34 12.00 4.52
CA TYR A 267 21.88 10.68 4.94
C TYR A 267 21.20 9.95 3.77
N HIS A 268 20.31 10.61 3.04
CA HIS A 268 19.67 10.02 1.87
C HIS A 268 20.69 9.63 0.79
N GLU A 269 21.65 10.51 0.46
CA GLU A 269 22.72 10.22 -0.49
C GLU A 269 23.63 9.07 -0.04
N LEU A 270 23.86 8.92 1.28
CA LEU A 270 24.56 7.76 1.81
C LEU A 270 23.75 6.48 1.58
N MET A 271 22.46 6.49 1.92
CA MET A 271 21.58 5.34 1.76
C MET A 271 21.45 4.91 0.29
N GLU A 272 21.26 5.85 -0.63
CA GLU A 272 21.22 5.59 -2.07
C GLU A 272 22.54 4.97 -2.55
N ARG A 273 23.70 5.52 -2.14
CA ARG A 273 25.01 4.95 -2.48
C ARG A 273 25.18 3.52 -1.96
N GLN A 274 24.84 3.30 -0.69
CA GLN A 274 24.92 1.98 -0.06
C GLN A 274 24.03 0.97 -0.77
N TRP A 275 22.84 1.39 -1.19
CA TRP A 275 21.91 0.59 -1.95
C TRP A 275 22.42 0.28 -3.36
N HIS A 276 22.91 1.28 -4.10
CA HIS A 276 23.50 1.08 -5.42
C HIS A 276 24.67 0.09 -5.40
N VAL A 277 25.57 0.20 -4.41
CA VAL A 277 26.68 -0.74 -4.24
C VAL A 277 26.16 -2.15 -3.96
N ARG A 278 25.12 -2.29 -3.14
CA ARG A 278 24.50 -3.58 -2.83
C ARG A 278 23.86 -4.21 -4.06
N CYS A 279 23.02 -3.47 -4.78
CA CYS A 279 22.37 -3.95 -5.99
C CYS A 279 23.37 -4.28 -7.10
N ALA A 280 24.42 -3.47 -7.28
CA ALA A 280 25.47 -3.77 -8.23
C ALA A 280 26.21 -5.09 -7.89
N ALA A 281 26.53 -5.30 -6.61
CA ALA A 281 27.16 -6.54 -6.15
C ALA A 281 26.22 -7.75 -6.30
N GLU A 282 24.93 -7.59 -6.01
CA GLU A 282 23.92 -8.64 -6.20
C GLU A 282 23.75 -8.99 -7.68
N ASN A 283 23.63 -8.00 -8.56
CA ASN A 283 23.49 -8.21 -10.00
C ASN A 283 24.74 -8.84 -10.62
N GLU A 284 25.94 -8.47 -10.19
CA GLU A 284 27.17 -9.11 -10.67
C GLU A 284 27.24 -10.57 -10.25
N GLU A 285 26.90 -10.90 -9.00
CA GLU A 285 26.82 -12.29 -8.55
C GLU A 285 25.72 -13.05 -9.30
N ASP A 286 24.53 -12.47 -9.51
CA ASP A 286 23.47 -13.11 -10.32
C ASP A 286 23.90 -13.38 -11.77
N ASN A 287 24.61 -12.44 -12.40
CA ASN A 287 25.12 -12.59 -13.76
C ASN A 287 26.26 -13.61 -13.86
N LYS A 288 27.14 -13.66 -12.86
CA LYS A 288 28.18 -14.69 -12.74
C LYS A 288 27.53 -16.05 -12.53
N ASP A 289 26.59 -16.13 -11.61
CA ASP A 289 25.86 -17.33 -11.26
C ASP A 289 25.13 -17.91 -12.47
N ALA A 290 24.47 -17.02 -13.20
CA ALA A 290 23.81 -17.32 -14.46
C ALA A 290 24.76 -17.95 -15.49
N ARG A 291 25.91 -17.32 -15.72
CA ARG A 291 26.92 -17.83 -16.67
C ARG A 291 27.42 -19.21 -16.29
N GLU A 292 27.69 -19.44 -15.00
CA GLU A 292 28.19 -20.73 -14.51
C GLU A 292 27.16 -21.86 -14.71
N VAL A 293 25.89 -21.63 -14.37
CA VAL A 293 24.82 -22.63 -14.57
C VAL A 293 24.59 -22.90 -16.05
N ASN A 294 24.64 -21.86 -16.90
CA ASN A 294 24.51 -22.01 -18.34
C ASN A 294 25.64 -22.86 -18.96
N GLU A 295 26.90 -22.63 -18.55
CA GLU A 295 28.03 -23.44 -19.01
C GLU A 295 27.98 -24.87 -18.46
N LEU A 296 27.49 -25.07 -17.23
CA LEU A 296 27.22 -26.40 -16.69
C LEU A 296 26.24 -27.18 -17.57
N TRP A 297 25.09 -26.60 -17.91
CA TRP A 297 24.06 -27.27 -18.72
C TRP A 297 24.55 -27.55 -20.14
N LYS A 298 25.35 -26.65 -20.72
CA LYS A 298 26.01 -26.87 -22.01
C LYS A 298 26.97 -28.05 -21.98
N ARG A 299 27.78 -28.19 -20.93
CA ARG A 299 28.69 -29.34 -20.75
C ARG A 299 27.92 -30.65 -20.56
N LEU A 300 26.87 -30.66 -19.74
CA LEU A 300 26.04 -31.85 -19.50
C LEU A 300 25.30 -32.29 -20.76
N HIS A 301 24.73 -31.35 -21.52
CA HIS A 301 24.14 -31.63 -22.82
C HIS A 301 25.18 -32.25 -23.78
N SER A 302 26.38 -31.69 -23.85
CA SER A 302 27.46 -32.23 -24.70
C SER A 302 27.89 -33.64 -24.28
N ALA A 303 27.98 -33.90 -22.97
CA ALA A 303 28.30 -35.22 -22.43
C ALA A 303 27.22 -36.27 -22.75
N SER A 304 25.95 -35.91 -22.56
CA SER A 304 24.80 -36.76 -22.92
C SER A 304 24.73 -37.02 -24.43
N SER A 305 24.98 -35.98 -25.24
CA SER A 305 25.11 -36.10 -26.70
C SER A 305 26.19 -37.11 -27.08
N SER A 306 27.36 -37.06 -26.42
CA SER A 306 28.44 -38.02 -26.65
C SER A 306 28.09 -39.43 -26.18
N ALA A 307 27.42 -39.61 -25.05
CA ALA A 307 27.01 -40.92 -24.52
C ALA A 307 26.03 -41.62 -25.47
N ALA A 308 24.98 -40.91 -25.89
CA ALA A 308 24.04 -41.44 -26.88
C ALA A 308 24.68 -41.66 -28.27
N GLY A 309 25.77 -40.96 -28.59
CA GLY A 309 26.60 -41.27 -29.76
C GLY A 309 27.34 -42.61 -29.66
N LYS A 310 27.68 -43.07 -28.45
CA LYS A 310 28.27 -44.39 -28.20
C LYS A 310 27.22 -45.49 -28.39
N LEU A 311 26.00 -45.30 -27.90
CA LEU A 311 24.88 -46.23 -28.14
C LEU A 311 24.64 -46.46 -29.64
N VAL A 312 24.65 -45.38 -30.43
CA VAL A 312 24.59 -45.47 -31.90
C VAL A 312 25.78 -46.27 -32.44
N LYS A 313 27.00 -46.00 -31.96
CA LYS A 313 28.19 -46.72 -32.42
C LYS A 313 28.10 -48.22 -32.14
N GLU A 314 27.69 -48.60 -30.93
CA GLU A 314 27.51 -49.99 -30.48
C GLU A 314 26.43 -50.70 -31.32
N LEU A 315 25.31 -50.03 -31.60
CA LEU A 315 24.26 -50.56 -32.47
C LEU A 315 24.80 -50.92 -33.87
N PHE A 316 25.51 -50.00 -34.52
CA PHE A 316 25.98 -50.18 -35.90
C PHE A 316 27.23 -51.05 -36.05
N LEU A 317 28.10 -51.09 -35.04
CA LEU A 317 29.36 -51.85 -35.11
C LEU A 317 29.30 -53.22 -34.46
N GLU A 318 28.40 -53.43 -33.51
CA GLU A 318 28.35 -54.67 -32.73
C GLU A 318 27.01 -55.37 -32.92
N THR A 319 25.88 -54.69 -32.71
CA THR A 319 24.57 -55.36 -32.67
C THR A 319 24.07 -55.75 -34.07
N LEU A 320 24.06 -54.81 -35.02
CA LEU A 320 23.55 -55.05 -36.37
C LEU A 320 24.41 -56.00 -37.20
N PRO A 321 25.76 -55.93 -37.20
CA PRO A 321 26.59 -56.87 -37.96
C PRO A 321 26.49 -58.33 -37.46
N ASN A 322 26.16 -58.53 -36.18
CA ASN A 322 25.98 -59.88 -35.61
C ASN A 322 24.62 -60.51 -35.95
N LEU A 323 23.65 -59.71 -36.39
CA LEU A 323 22.27 -60.13 -36.66
C LEU A 323 21.89 -60.07 -38.14
N THR A 324 22.74 -59.47 -38.98
CA THR A 324 22.50 -59.28 -40.41
C THR A 324 23.65 -59.87 -41.23
N GLU A 325 23.41 -60.21 -42.50
CA GLU A 325 24.46 -60.64 -43.44
C GLU A 325 25.15 -59.45 -44.13
N VAL A 326 24.89 -58.22 -43.66
CA VAL A 326 25.40 -57.00 -44.26
C VAL A 326 26.89 -56.81 -43.91
N PRO A 327 27.78 -56.64 -44.90
CA PRO A 327 29.20 -56.39 -44.64
C PRO A 327 29.42 -55.16 -43.76
N SER A 328 30.37 -55.23 -42.82
CA SER A 328 30.68 -54.13 -41.88
C SER A 328 31.00 -52.81 -42.59
N CYS A 329 31.55 -52.84 -43.81
CA CYS A 329 31.80 -51.63 -44.60
C CYS A 329 30.51 -50.92 -45.02
N LYS A 330 29.44 -51.67 -45.35
CA LYS A 330 28.13 -51.09 -45.70
C LYS A 330 27.41 -50.54 -44.48
N MET A 331 27.56 -51.19 -43.31
CA MET A 331 27.03 -50.68 -42.04
C MET A 331 27.69 -49.35 -41.63
N GLU A 332 29.00 -49.21 -41.84
CA GLU A 332 29.69 -47.93 -41.62
C GLU A 332 29.25 -46.83 -42.61
N ILE A 333 28.92 -47.19 -43.86
CA ILE A 333 28.34 -46.22 -44.82
C ILE A 333 26.96 -45.73 -44.33
N LEU A 334 26.10 -46.63 -43.87
CA LEU A 334 24.78 -46.25 -43.31
C LEU A 334 24.93 -45.38 -42.06
N ARG A 335 25.85 -45.73 -41.17
CA ARG A 335 26.17 -44.95 -39.97
C ARG A 335 26.69 -43.56 -40.30
N THR A 336 27.62 -43.45 -41.25
CA THR A 336 28.20 -42.15 -41.64
C THR A 336 27.17 -41.24 -42.30
N HIS A 337 26.29 -41.79 -43.16
CA HIS A 337 25.15 -41.05 -43.70
C HIS A 337 24.22 -40.55 -42.57
N MET A 338 23.87 -41.43 -41.62
CA MET A 338 23.05 -41.06 -40.46
C MET A 338 23.69 -39.94 -39.64
N LEU A 339 25.01 -39.97 -39.44
CA LEU A 339 25.74 -38.94 -38.70
C LEU A 339 25.76 -37.59 -39.44
N GLN A 340 25.81 -37.59 -40.77
CA GLN A 340 25.66 -36.37 -41.58
C GLN A 340 24.28 -35.75 -41.41
N ASP A 341 23.22 -36.56 -41.52
CA ASP A 341 21.84 -36.11 -41.32
C ASP A 341 21.59 -35.62 -39.89
N LEU A 342 22.18 -36.29 -38.90
CA LEU A 342 22.11 -35.88 -37.50
C LEU A 342 22.80 -34.54 -37.27
N THR A 343 23.93 -34.29 -37.93
CA THR A 343 24.65 -33.00 -37.85
C THR A 343 23.78 -31.89 -38.41
N ALA A 344 23.19 -32.08 -39.58
CA ALA A 344 22.26 -31.13 -40.18
C ALA A 344 20.98 -30.91 -39.32
N SER A 345 20.48 -31.96 -38.65
CA SER A 345 19.35 -31.84 -37.72
C SER A 345 19.72 -31.02 -36.48
N LYS A 346 20.90 -31.26 -35.90
CA LYS A 346 21.42 -30.49 -34.75
C LYS A 346 21.55 -29.01 -35.08
N GLU A 347 22.13 -28.67 -36.22
CA GLU A 347 22.28 -27.27 -36.65
C GLU A 347 20.90 -26.59 -36.77
N ARG A 348 19.93 -27.24 -37.42
CA ARG A 348 18.55 -26.75 -37.51
C ARG A 348 17.93 -26.52 -36.12
N ALA A 349 18.08 -27.48 -35.20
CA ALA A 349 17.57 -27.37 -33.84
C ALA A 349 18.25 -26.23 -33.05
N THR A 350 19.55 -26.00 -33.25
CA THR A 350 20.24 -24.87 -32.60
C THR A 350 19.75 -23.52 -33.12
N GLU A 351 19.44 -23.41 -34.42
CA GLU A 351 18.91 -22.18 -35.00
C GLU A 351 17.45 -21.93 -34.60
N GLU A 352 16.65 -22.99 -34.50
CA GLU A 352 15.29 -22.93 -33.96
C GLU A 352 15.30 -22.47 -32.50
N ARG A 353 16.21 -23.00 -31.68
CA ARG A 353 16.40 -22.53 -30.30
C ARG A 353 16.73 -21.04 -30.24
N LYS A 354 17.64 -20.55 -31.08
CA LYS A 354 17.98 -19.11 -31.10
C LYS A 354 16.76 -18.26 -31.44
N ARG A 355 15.97 -18.67 -32.44
CA ARG A 355 14.71 -18.00 -32.82
C ARG A 355 13.71 -17.98 -31.66
N HIS A 356 13.53 -19.11 -30.98
CA HIS A 356 12.64 -19.20 -29.82
C HIS A 356 13.13 -18.32 -28.65
N LEU A 357 14.42 -18.34 -28.32
CA LEU A 357 14.96 -17.47 -27.27
C LEU A 357 14.82 -15.98 -27.59
N LYS A 358 14.91 -15.60 -28.87
CA LYS A 358 14.65 -14.23 -29.31
C LYS A 358 13.18 -13.85 -29.08
N MET A 359 12.25 -14.71 -29.49
CA MET A 359 10.81 -14.50 -29.24
C MET A 359 10.50 -14.36 -27.74
N VAL A 360 11.10 -15.20 -26.89
CA VAL A 360 10.96 -15.08 -25.42
C VAL A 360 11.49 -13.74 -24.92
N GLN A 361 12.64 -13.28 -25.43
CA GLN A 361 13.21 -11.99 -25.07
C GLN A 361 12.31 -10.81 -25.50
N ASP A 362 11.70 -10.90 -26.69
CA ASP A 362 10.76 -9.91 -27.18
C ASP A 362 9.48 -9.89 -26.30
N ASN A 363 8.96 -11.05 -25.92
CA ASN A 363 7.82 -11.17 -25.01
C ASN A 363 8.12 -10.58 -23.61
N VAL A 364 9.29 -10.87 -23.03
CA VAL A 364 9.72 -10.29 -21.75
C VAL A 364 9.83 -8.76 -21.85
N THR A 365 10.28 -8.25 -22.99
CA THR A 365 10.34 -6.81 -23.24
C THR A 365 8.94 -6.18 -23.32
N GLN A 366 7.99 -6.87 -23.95
CA GLN A 366 6.59 -6.45 -23.96
C GLN A 366 5.97 -6.46 -22.56
N VAL A 367 6.21 -7.49 -21.75
CA VAL A 367 5.76 -7.55 -20.35
C VAL A 367 6.36 -6.42 -19.52
N LYS A 368 7.64 -6.08 -19.75
CA LYS A 368 8.26 -4.93 -19.11
C LYS A 368 7.53 -3.63 -19.45
N GLN A 369 7.16 -3.44 -20.71
CA GLN A 369 6.42 -2.26 -21.14
C GLN A 369 5.04 -2.17 -20.50
N THR A 370 4.25 -3.25 -20.52
CA THR A 370 2.91 -3.24 -19.88
C THR A 370 3.01 -2.98 -18.39
N TRP A 371 4.05 -3.50 -17.73
CA TRP A 371 4.29 -3.19 -16.33
C TRP A 371 4.65 -1.73 -16.07
N GLN A 372 5.40 -1.08 -16.96
CA GLN A 372 5.68 0.36 -16.87
C GLN A 372 4.40 1.20 -17.06
N GLU A 373 3.54 0.82 -18.02
CA GLU A 373 2.24 1.47 -18.24
C GLU A 373 1.34 1.36 -17.00
N ASP A 374 1.27 0.18 -16.38
CA ASP A 374 0.55 -0.04 -15.13
C ASP A 374 1.10 0.81 -13.98
N GLN A 375 2.43 0.96 -13.89
CA GLN A 375 3.07 1.77 -12.86
C GLN A 375 2.73 3.25 -13.03
N VAL A 376 2.73 3.76 -14.27
CA VAL A 376 2.31 5.14 -14.57
C VAL A 376 0.84 5.36 -14.18
N LEU A 377 -0.04 4.41 -14.50
CA LEU A 377 -1.45 4.48 -14.12
C LEU A 377 -1.63 4.43 -12.60
N ALA A 378 -0.85 3.60 -11.90
CA ALA A 378 -0.83 3.50 -10.45
C ALA A 378 -0.44 4.84 -9.80
N SER A 379 0.66 5.43 -10.24
CA SER A 379 1.13 6.73 -9.75
C SER A 379 0.12 7.84 -10.01
N ALA A 380 -0.54 7.84 -11.18
CA ALA A 380 -1.61 8.80 -11.47
C ALA A 380 -2.81 8.67 -10.52
N LYS A 381 -3.24 7.43 -10.20
CA LYS A 381 -4.31 7.18 -9.23
C LYS A 381 -3.93 7.63 -7.82
N GLN A 382 -2.69 7.38 -7.41
CA GLN A 382 -2.17 7.82 -6.11
C GLN A 382 -2.10 9.34 -6.02
N GLN A 383 -1.60 10.01 -7.07
CA GLN A 383 -1.58 11.48 -7.13
C GLN A 383 -2.99 12.06 -7.04
N HIS A 384 -3.96 11.49 -7.77
CA HIS A 384 -5.34 11.91 -7.69
C HIS A 384 -5.92 11.73 -6.27
N LEU A 385 -5.60 10.64 -5.58
CA LEU A 385 -5.99 10.44 -4.19
C LEU A 385 -5.39 11.52 -3.28
N VAL A 386 -4.10 11.84 -3.45
CA VAL A 386 -3.42 12.90 -2.70
C VAL A 386 -4.12 14.25 -2.91
N ASP A 387 -4.35 14.62 -4.17
CA ASP A 387 -5.01 15.88 -4.53
C ASP A 387 -6.44 15.98 -3.95
N GLN A 388 -7.17 14.86 -3.94
CA GLN A 388 -8.50 14.81 -3.34
C GLN A 388 -8.47 15.01 -1.83
N GLN A 389 -7.57 14.33 -1.12
CA GLN A 389 -7.45 14.46 0.33
C GLN A 389 -6.99 15.87 0.75
N GLU A 390 -6.08 16.48 -0.01
CA GLU A 390 -5.66 17.86 0.23
C GLU A 390 -6.83 18.85 0.08
N LYS A 391 -7.67 18.69 -0.95
CA LYS A 391 -8.89 19.51 -1.11
C LYS A 391 -9.88 19.31 0.04
N ILE A 392 -10.03 18.08 0.54
CA ILE A 392 -10.92 17.75 1.66
C ILE A 392 -10.47 18.47 2.93
N ILE A 393 -9.19 18.35 3.32
CA ILE A 393 -8.69 18.97 4.56
C ILE A 393 -8.74 20.49 4.49
N GLN A 394 -8.33 21.10 3.38
CA GLN A 394 -8.41 22.55 3.18
C GLN A 394 -9.86 23.04 3.23
N GLY A 395 -10.78 22.33 2.58
CA GLY A 395 -12.21 22.65 2.62
C GLY A 395 -12.81 22.48 4.00
N PHE A 396 -12.39 21.48 4.76
CA PHE A 396 -12.82 21.25 6.14
C PHE A 396 -12.36 22.37 7.06
N LEU A 397 -11.07 22.74 7.04
CA LEU A 397 -10.53 23.80 7.89
C LEU A 397 -11.16 25.17 7.59
N LYS A 398 -11.39 25.52 6.32
CA LYS A 398 -12.11 26.76 5.93
C LYS A 398 -13.52 26.85 6.52
N ARG A 399 -14.18 25.73 6.80
CA ARG A 399 -15.54 25.70 7.38
C ARG A 399 -15.55 25.80 8.91
N GLN A 400 -14.43 25.47 9.56
CA GLN A 400 -14.29 25.57 11.01
C GLN A 400 -14.06 27.05 11.39
N SER A 401 -14.94 27.58 12.24
CA SER A 401 -14.80 28.93 12.78
C SER A 401 -14.04 28.88 14.09
N GLY A 402 -12.93 29.61 14.22
CA GLY A 402 -12.16 29.72 15.47
C GLY A 402 -10.87 28.89 15.50
N LEU A 403 -10.30 28.52 14.36
CA LEU A 403 -8.89 28.12 14.31
C LEU A 403 -8.09 29.29 13.74
N ASP A 404 -6.93 29.54 14.33
CA ASP A 404 -5.97 30.50 13.80
C ASP A 404 -5.34 30.00 12.49
N GLU A 405 -4.79 30.91 11.68
CA GLU A 405 -4.17 30.57 10.41
C GLU A 405 -2.95 29.65 10.61
N GLU A 406 -2.13 29.91 11.64
CA GLU A 406 -0.95 29.09 11.93
C GLU A 406 -1.32 27.67 12.39
N VAL A 407 -2.35 27.54 13.22
CA VAL A 407 -2.88 26.22 13.63
C VAL A 407 -3.44 25.48 12.42
N SER A 408 -4.12 26.17 11.50
CA SER A 408 -4.63 25.57 10.26
C SER A 408 -3.51 25.09 9.35
N LYS A 409 -2.42 25.86 9.20
CA LYS A 409 -1.23 25.46 8.42
C LYS A 409 -0.58 24.21 9.01
N ARG A 410 -0.47 24.14 10.34
CA ARG A 410 0.08 22.97 11.04
C ARG A 410 -0.73 21.70 10.77
N ILE A 411 -2.06 21.78 10.93
CA ILE A 411 -2.97 20.65 10.66
C ILE A 411 -2.85 20.16 9.21
N VAL A 412 -2.72 21.07 8.24
CA VAL A 412 -2.50 20.69 6.84
C VAL A 412 -1.16 19.97 6.66
N LEU A 413 -0.10 20.39 7.34
CA LEU A 413 1.21 19.77 7.23
C LEU A 413 1.25 18.37 7.85
N GLU A 414 0.68 18.20 9.04
CA GLU A 414 0.50 16.89 9.70
C GLU A 414 -0.33 15.94 8.82
N HIS A 415 -1.40 16.45 8.20
CA HIS A 415 -2.19 15.69 7.22
C HIS A 415 -1.34 15.23 6.03
N LYS A 416 -0.53 16.12 5.45
CA LYS A 416 0.33 15.78 4.30
C LYS A 416 1.34 14.69 4.64
N LEU A 417 1.97 14.79 5.80
CA LEU A 417 2.88 13.76 6.30
C LEU A 417 2.19 12.40 6.45
N ALA A 418 1.04 12.38 7.14
CA ALA A 418 0.26 11.17 7.35
C ALA A 418 -0.21 10.53 6.02
N LEU A 419 -0.76 11.35 5.13
CA LEU A 419 -1.24 10.95 3.82
C LEU A 419 -0.12 10.36 2.95
N GLN A 420 1.04 11.01 2.90
CA GLN A 420 2.18 10.53 2.12
C GLN A 420 2.66 9.16 2.61
N ALA A 421 2.75 8.99 3.93
CA ALA A 421 3.15 7.71 4.52
C ALA A 421 2.15 6.59 4.20
N MET A 422 0.84 6.88 4.27
CA MET A 422 -0.21 5.90 3.92
C MET A 422 -0.20 5.56 2.43
N VAL A 423 -0.06 6.54 1.55
CA VAL A 423 -0.01 6.32 0.10
C VAL A 423 1.22 5.49 -0.29
N ARG A 424 2.38 5.72 0.35
CA ARG A 424 3.57 4.89 0.13
C ARG A 424 3.33 3.42 0.50
N GLN A 425 2.62 3.14 1.59
CA GLN A 425 2.28 1.75 1.97
C GLN A 425 1.26 1.12 1.01
N LEU A 426 0.28 1.89 0.54
CA LEU A 426 -0.67 1.43 -0.49
C LEU A 426 0.04 1.14 -1.82
N ALA A 427 1.08 1.90 -2.19
CA ALA A 427 1.90 1.63 -3.36
C ALA A 427 2.64 0.29 -3.25
N LEU A 428 3.22 0.00 -2.08
CA LEU A 428 3.86 -1.28 -1.82
C LEU A 428 2.85 -2.43 -1.87
N ARG A 429 1.68 -2.24 -1.28
CA ARG A 429 0.58 -3.22 -1.33
C ARG A 429 0.12 -3.52 -2.75
N GLN A 430 0.00 -2.48 -3.59
CA GLN A 430 -0.38 -2.65 -4.99
C GLN A 430 0.65 -3.52 -5.74
N LEU A 431 1.93 -3.37 -5.45
CA LEU A 431 2.98 -4.23 -6.00
C LEU A 431 2.80 -5.68 -5.54
N SER A 432 2.53 -5.92 -4.25
CA SER A 432 2.34 -7.28 -3.74
C SER A 432 1.09 -7.95 -4.31
N LEU A 433 -0.01 -7.22 -4.47
CA LEU A 433 -1.21 -7.70 -5.18
C LEU A 433 -0.94 -8.05 -6.65
N LYS A 434 -0.11 -7.27 -7.34
CA LYS A 434 0.29 -7.58 -8.72
C LYS A 434 1.10 -8.87 -8.79
N MET A 435 2.06 -9.07 -7.88
CA MET A 435 2.81 -10.32 -7.78
C MET A 435 1.90 -11.52 -7.45
N LEU A 436 0.94 -11.34 -6.54
CA LEU A 436 -0.07 -12.36 -6.23
C LEU A 436 -0.90 -12.72 -7.47
N LYS A 437 -1.35 -11.72 -8.25
CA LYS A 437 -2.03 -11.94 -9.54
C LYS A 437 -1.18 -12.79 -10.47
N ASP A 438 0.08 -12.44 -10.67
CA ASP A 438 0.96 -13.18 -11.57
C ASP A 438 1.22 -14.62 -11.09
N MET A 439 1.36 -14.83 -9.77
CA MET A 439 1.45 -16.16 -9.18
C MET A 439 0.16 -16.98 -9.42
N ARG A 440 -1.03 -16.39 -9.23
CA ARG A 440 -2.32 -17.06 -9.50
C ARG A 440 -2.40 -17.54 -10.95
N LEU A 441 -1.96 -16.69 -11.88
CA LEU A 441 -2.05 -16.95 -13.32
C LEU A 441 -0.92 -17.84 -13.85
N SER A 442 0.19 -17.98 -13.12
CA SER A 442 1.41 -18.67 -13.59
C SER A 442 1.17 -20.12 -14.01
N LYS A 443 0.36 -20.88 -13.27
CA LYS A 443 0.10 -22.30 -13.55
C LYS A 443 -0.59 -22.51 -14.90
N GLY A 444 -1.66 -21.76 -15.15
CA GLY A 444 -2.38 -21.86 -16.42
C GLY A 444 -1.59 -21.27 -17.59
N LYS A 445 -0.84 -20.17 -17.38
CA LYS A 445 0.12 -19.65 -18.36
C LYS A 445 1.17 -20.71 -18.75
N SER A 446 1.75 -21.41 -17.78
CA SER A 446 2.73 -22.48 -18.02
C SER A 446 2.12 -23.65 -18.79
N LEU A 447 0.92 -24.09 -18.44
CA LEU A 447 0.24 -25.18 -19.13
C LEU A 447 -0.07 -24.83 -20.59
N LEU A 448 -0.55 -23.60 -20.84
CA LEU A 448 -0.80 -23.10 -22.19
C LEU A 448 0.48 -23.03 -23.02
N GLU A 449 1.58 -22.61 -22.40
CA GLU A 449 2.87 -22.56 -23.06
C GLU A 449 3.42 -23.95 -23.37
N GLU A 450 3.31 -24.91 -22.44
CA GLU A 450 3.66 -26.31 -22.65
C GLU A 450 2.85 -26.95 -23.79
N LEU A 451 1.56 -26.66 -23.91
CA LEU A 451 0.70 -27.15 -25.00
C LEU A 451 1.07 -26.52 -26.34
N ARG A 452 1.36 -25.21 -26.39
CA ARG A 452 1.89 -24.54 -27.61
C ARG A 452 3.22 -25.15 -28.04
N ASP A 453 4.07 -25.43 -27.08
CA ASP A 453 5.36 -26.09 -27.27
C ASP A 453 5.20 -27.53 -27.78
N GLN A 454 4.25 -28.30 -27.25
CA GLN A 454 3.92 -29.65 -27.73
C GLN A 454 3.40 -29.62 -29.16
N GLN A 455 2.53 -28.66 -29.49
CA GLN A 455 2.03 -28.45 -30.86
C GLN A 455 3.15 -28.11 -31.85
N MET A 456 4.15 -27.33 -31.45
CA MET A 456 5.35 -27.08 -32.26
C MET A 456 6.27 -28.32 -32.36
N LYS A 457 6.29 -29.17 -31.33
CA LYS A 457 7.12 -30.39 -31.26
C LYS A 457 6.50 -31.58 -32.02
N GLU A 458 5.19 -31.65 -32.19
CA GLU A 458 4.46 -32.76 -32.85
C GLU A 458 4.16 -32.47 -34.31
N SER A 459 5.20 -32.41 -35.13
CA SER A 459 5.05 -32.59 -36.58
C SER A 459 5.77 -33.87 -37.03
N ALA A 460 4.95 -34.79 -37.56
CA ALA A 460 5.22 -36.04 -38.24
C ALA A 460 5.92 -37.13 -37.42
N ILE A 461 5.23 -38.25 -37.19
CA ILE A 461 5.68 -39.58 -37.69
C ILE A 461 4.74 -40.76 -37.31
N TRP A 462 3.67 -40.62 -36.53
CA TRP A 462 2.79 -41.77 -36.23
C TRP A 462 1.28 -41.45 -36.30
N ASP A 463 0.58 -42.22 -37.13
CA ASP A 463 -0.88 -42.47 -37.25
C ASP A 463 -1.80 -41.58 -38.11
N GLN A 464 -2.70 -42.26 -38.83
CA GLN A 464 -3.80 -41.71 -39.65
C GLN A 464 -4.85 -40.91 -38.85
N ASP A 465 -4.75 -40.88 -37.51
CA ASP A 465 -5.56 -40.06 -36.59
C ASP A 465 -4.97 -38.65 -36.34
N GLU A 466 -3.92 -38.25 -37.06
CA GLU A 466 -3.24 -36.96 -36.90
C GLU A 466 -4.17 -35.73 -36.99
N ASP A 467 -5.22 -35.77 -37.82
CA ASP A 467 -6.14 -34.63 -37.98
C ASP A 467 -7.13 -34.49 -36.82
N GLU A 468 -7.62 -35.60 -36.25
CA GLU A 468 -8.48 -35.56 -35.07
C GLU A 468 -7.68 -35.17 -33.82
N ASN A 469 -6.46 -35.69 -33.64
CA ASN A 469 -5.62 -35.34 -32.49
C ASN A 469 -5.17 -33.87 -32.54
N LYS A 470 -4.74 -33.37 -33.72
CA LYS A 470 -4.45 -31.93 -33.90
C LYS A 470 -5.67 -31.05 -33.67
N ARG A 471 -6.86 -31.49 -34.07
CA ARG A 471 -8.12 -30.78 -33.83
C ARG A 471 -8.48 -30.77 -32.34
N LEU A 472 -8.33 -31.89 -31.64
CA LEU A 472 -8.54 -32.00 -30.19
C LEU A 472 -7.57 -31.12 -29.40
N GLN A 473 -6.28 -31.10 -29.75
CA GLN A 473 -5.28 -30.22 -29.13
C GLN A 473 -5.59 -28.74 -29.37
N LYS A 474 -5.98 -28.36 -30.60
CA LYS A 474 -6.41 -26.98 -30.90
C LYS A 474 -7.64 -26.57 -30.08
N ASN A 475 -8.63 -27.45 -29.97
CA ASN A 475 -9.83 -27.21 -29.17
C ASN A 475 -9.48 -27.07 -27.68
N LEU A 476 -8.64 -27.96 -27.15
CA LEU A 476 -8.18 -27.89 -25.75
C LEU A 476 -7.42 -26.58 -25.48
N LEU A 477 -6.55 -26.16 -26.40
CA LEU A 477 -5.82 -24.89 -26.29
C LEU A 477 -6.76 -23.70 -26.31
N ALA A 478 -7.79 -23.70 -27.17
CA ALA A 478 -8.80 -22.64 -27.21
C ALA A 478 -9.60 -22.57 -25.90
N VAL A 479 -10.06 -23.71 -25.38
CA VAL A 479 -10.80 -23.78 -24.10
C VAL A 479 -9.92 -23.29 -22.94
N LEU A 480 -8.69 -23.79 -22.82
CA LEU A 480 -7.78 -23.37 -21.75
C LEU A 480 -7.38 -21.90 -21.87
N SER A 481 -7.30 -21.35 -23.08
CA SER A 481 -7.05 -19.92 -23.28
C SER A 481 -8.24 -19.10 -22.80
N GLU A 482 -9.46 -19.52 -23.12
CA GLU A 482 -10.68 -18.83 -22.67
C GLU A 482 -10.83 -18.90 -21.13
N ASP A 483 -10.55 -20.06 -20.53
CA ASP A 483 -10.56 -20.22 -19.08
C ASP A 483 -9.47 -19.39 -18.40
N GLN A 484 -8.29 -19.28 -19.02
CA GLN A 484 -7.20 -18.42 -18.54
C GLN A 484 -7.58 -16.93 -18.61
N ASP A 485 -8.26 -16.50 -19.67
CA ASP A 485 -8.73 -15.12 -19.82
C ASP A 485 -9.83 -14.79 -18.81
N LYS A 486 -10.77 -15.72 -18.57
CA LYS A 486 -11.78 -15.61 -17.51
C LYS A 486 -11.13 -15.49 -16.13
N LEU A 487 -10.19 -16.38 -15.81
CA LEU A 487 -9.46 -16.34 -14.55
C LEU A 487 -8.67 -15.03 -14.39
N CYS A 488 -8.09 -14.52 -15.48
CA CYS A 488 -7.40 -13.23 -15.48
C CYS A 488 -8.36 -12.10 -15.10
N GLN A 489 -9.52 -12.01 -15.76
CA GLN A 489 -10.55 -10.99 -15.47
C GLN A 489 -11.08 -11.09 -14.04
N GLU A 490 -11.42 -12.30 -13.57
CA GLU A 490 -11.86 -12.55 -12.20
C GLU A 490 -10.80 -12.12 -11.18
N THR A 491 -9.55 -12.48 -11.41
CA THR A 491 -8.44 -12.10 -10.52
C THR A 491 -8.19 -10.59 -10.54
N GLU A 492 -8.31 -9.93 -11.69
CA GLU A 492 -8.16 -8.48 -11.81
C GLU A 492 -9.25 -7.73 -11.05
N THR A 493 -10.50 -8.16 -11.16
CA THR A 493 -11.61 -7.56 -10.41
C THR A 493 -11.45 -7.78 -8.90
N LEU A 494 -11.03 -8.97 -8.47
CA LEU A 494 -10.75 -9.26 -7.06
C LEU A 494 -9.64 -8.36 -6.51
N VAL A 495 -8.50 -8.28 -7.20
CA VAL A 495 -7.37 -7.42 -6.80
C VAL A 495 -7.77 -5.95 -6.75
N HIS A 496 -8.56 -5.48 -7.73
CA HIS A 496 -9.04 -4.11 -7.75
C HIS A 496 -9.96 -3.80 -6.56
N ASN A 497 -10.92 -4.68 -6.27
CA ASN A 497 -11.85 -4.51 -5.15
C ASN A 497 -11.11 -4.51 -3.81
N GLN A 498 -10.17 -5.44 -3.62
CA GLN A 498 -9.36 -5.53 -2.41
C GLN A 498 -8.51 -4.26 -2.20
N LEU A 499 -7.84 -3.76 -3.25
CA LEU A 499 -7.07 -2.53 -3.14
C LEU A 499 -7.97 -1.32 -2.81
N ASN A 500 -9.19 -1.26 -3.36
CA ASN A 500 -10.15 -0.20 -3.06
C ASN A 500 -10.61 -0.25 -1.60
N GLU A 501 -10.93 -1.44 -1.07
CA GLU A 501 -11.31 -1.64 0.32
C GLU A 501 -10.18 -1.26 1.29
N GLU A 502 -8.96 -1.72 1.01
CA GLU A 502 -7.77 -1.42 1.81
C GLU A 502 -7.41 0.08 1.74
N THR A 503 -7.57 0.71 0.57
CA THR A 503 -7.41 2.16 0.40
C THR A 503 -8.44 2.91 1.23
N GLN A 504 -9.71 2.50 1.18
CA GLN A 504 -10.78 3.12 1.96
C GLN A 504 -10.50 3.00 3.47
N ALA A 505 -10.08 1.82 3.93
CA ALA A 505 -9.70 1.61 5.32
C ALA A 505 -8.54 2.51 5.75
N ALA A 506 -7.49 2.66 4.92
CA ALA A 506 -6.39 3.57 5.18
C ALA A 506 -6.88 5.04 5.26
N MET A 507 -7.75 5.47 4.33
CA MET A 507 -8.33 6.81 4.36
C MET A 507 -9.22 7.05 5.58
N ASP A 508 -9.90 6.02 6.10
CA ASP A 508 -10.67 6.14 7.34
C ASP A 508 -9.73 6.32 8.55
N HIS A 509 -8.59 5.62 8.61
CA HIS A 509 -7.57 5.87 9.63
C HIS A 509 -7.02 7.30 9.55
N LEU A 510 -6.72 7.79 8.34
CA LEU A 510 -6.30 9.18 8.14
C LEU A 510 -7.36 10.16 8.67
N ARG A 511 -8.65 9.91 8.38
CA ARG A 511 -9.75 10.74 8.87
C ARG A 511 -9.80 10.77 10.39
N HIS A 512 -9.68 9.62 11.06
CA HIS A 512 -9.71 9.53 12.52
C HIS A 512 -8.56 10.31 13.15
N PHE A 513 -7.34 10.19 12.60
CA PHE A 513 -6.20 10.99 13.02
C PHE A 513 -6.49 12.50 12.88
N MET A 514 -7.02 12.93 11.73
CA MET A 514 -7.34 14.35 11.53
C MET A 514 -8.44 14.87 12.47
N GLU A 515 -9.43 14.03 12.80
CA GLU A 515 -10.47 14.37 13.77
C GLU A 515 -9.89 14.60 15.17
N GLN A 516 -8.95 13.76 15.59
CA GLN A 516 -8.25 13.90 16.88
C GLN A 516 -7.41 15.18 16.94
N VAL A 517 -6.52 15.38 15.95
CA VAL A 517 -5.65 16.57 15.87
C VAL A 517 -6.48 17.86 15.87
N THR A 518 -7.52 17.92 15.03
CA THR A 518 -8.40 19.10 14.97
C THR A 518 -9.16 19.28 16.28
N GLY A 519 -9.63 18.19 16.90
CA GLY A 519 -10.32 18.22 18.18
C GLY A 519 -9.46 18.83 19.29
N ILE A 520 -8.21 18.38 19.41
CA ILE A 520 -7.23 18.93 20.37
C ILE A 520 -7.03 20.43 20.12
N ALA A 521 -6.79 20.82 18.87
CA ALA A 521 -6.58 22.22 18.49
C ALA A 521 -7.79 23.12 18.86
N LEU A 522 -9.02 22.63 18.66
CA LEU A 522 -10.23 23.35 19.01
C LEU A 522 -10.41 23.49 20.53
N ILE A 523 -10.08 22.46 21.31
CA ILE A 523 -10.14 22.49 22.79
C ILE A 523 -9.13 23.49 23.34
N GLU A 524 -7.89 23.48 22.83
CA GLU A 524 -6.86 24.45 23.21
C GLU A 524 -7.32 25.88 22.92
N HIS A 525 -7.89 26.12 21.74
CA HIS A 525 -8.39 27.43 21.35
C HIS A 525 -9.56 27.89 22.24
N ALA A 526 -10.53 27.01 22.53
CA ALA A 526 -11.66 27.30 23.40
C ALA A 526 -11.21 27.66 24.83
N SER A 527 -10.22 26.94 25.35
CA SER A 527 -9.65 27.17 26.69
C SER A 527 -8.94 28.53 26.77
N LEU A 528 -8.15 28.88 25.75
CA LEU A 528 -7.51 30.20 25.63
C LEU A 528 -8.53 31.34 25.52
N HIS A 529 -9.63 31.14 24.79
CA HIS A 529 -10.69 32.15 24.69
C HIS A 529 -11.49 32.32 25.97
N SER A 530 -11.75 31.24 26.71
CA SER A 530 -12.38 31.28 28.04
C SER A 530 -11.51 32.06 29.03
N ALA A 531 -10.20 31.77 29.08
CA ALA A 531 -9.26 32.50 29.92
C ALA A 531 -9.22 34.01 29.57
N LYS A 532 -9.19 34.36 28.28
CA LYS A 532 -9.20 35.77 27.84
C LYS A 532 -10.51 36.50 28.12
N GLN A 533 -11.65 35.80 28.16
CA GLN A 533 -12.96 36.41 28.44
C GLN A 533 -13.26 36.57 29.95
N HIS A 534 -12.64 35.76 30.81
CA HIS A 534 -12.86 35.79 32.25
C HIS A 534 -11.87 36.67 33.05
N HIS A 535 -10.89 37.31 32.40
CA HIS A 535 -9.93 38.19 33.08
C HIS A 535 -10.33 39.67 33.05
N GLY A 536 -11.19 40.06 33.99
CA GLY A 536 -11.03 41.35 34.68
C GLY A 536 -10.22 41.10 35.97
N PRO A 537 -9.16 41.85 36.28
CA PRO A 537 -8.22 41.57 37.38
C PRO A 537 -8.83 41.52 38.80
N ASN A 538 -10.13 41.79 38.94
CA ASN A 538 -10.84 41.77 40.22
C ASN A 538 -11.83 40.60 40.39
N SER A 539 -12.16 39.79 39.38
CA SER A 539 -13.28 38.83 39.51
C SER A 539 -13.00 37.67 40.47
N GLU A 540 -11.80 37.12 40.48
CA GLU A 540 -11.49 35.89 41.23
C GLU A 540 -11.09 36.20 42.68
N LYS A 541 -10.37 37.31 42.89
CA LYS A 541 -10.16 37.90 44.23
C LYS A 541 -11.48 38.33 44.88
N LEU A 542 -12.38 38.98 44.15
CA LEU A 542 -13.70 39.38 44.65
C LEU A 542 -14.58 38.16 44.97
N LYS A 543 -14.54 37.09 44.15
CA LYS A 543 -15.24 35.83 44.44
C LYS A 543 -14.71 35.18 45.71
N ASN A 544 -13.39 35.10 45.90
CA ASN A 544 -12.77 34.53 47.10
C ASN A 544 -13.04 35.38 48.35
N GLU A 545 -12.95 36.70 48.26
CA GLU A 545 -13.22 37.63 49.36
C GLU A 545 -14.72 37.66 49.74
N MET A 546 -15.61 37.46 48.77
CA MET A 546 -17.03 37.25 49.04
C MET A 546 -17.32 35.89 49.68
N ILE A 547 -16.63 34.82 49.29
CA ILE A 547 -16.77 33.49 49.90
C ILE A 547 -16.31 33.53 51.37
N GLU A 548 -15.16 34.15 51.63
CA GLU A 548 -14.60 34.32 52.98
C GLU A 548 -15.53 35.16 53.86
N ARG A 549 -16.00 36.31 53.38
CA ARG A 549 -16.98 37.15 54.10
C ARG A 549 -18.34 36.49 54.28
N ALA A 550 -18.79 35.68 53.32
CA ALA A 550 -20.04 34.93 53.45
C ALA A 550 -19.91 33.80 54.47
N ALA A 551 -18.74 33.17 54.60
CA ALA A 551 -18.45 32.15 55.60
C ALA A 551 -18.28 32.74 57.02
N GLU A 552 -17.75 33.96 57.12
CA GLU A 552 -17.59 34.70 58.39
C GLU A 552 -18.87 35.43 58.84
N SER A 553 -19.85 35.59 57.96
CA SER A 553 -21.07 36.35 58.25
C SER A 553 -22.04 35.57 59.12
N VAL A 554 -22.36 36.12 60.30
CA VAL A 554 -23.39 35.61 61.23
C VAL A 554 -24.79 35.58 60.59
N TYR A 555 -25.00 36.32 59.50
CA TYR A 555 -26.28 36.44 58.81
C TYR A 555 -26.47 35.43 57.65
N VAL A 556 -25.41 34.76 57.21
CA VAL A 556 -25.48 33.69 56.22
C VAL A 556 -25.69 32.37 56.95
N THR A 557 -26.95 31.97 57.12
CA THR A 557 -27.29 30.67 57.71
C THR A 557 -27.16 29.55 56.67
N ILE A 558 -26.79 28.34 57.09
CA ILE A 558 -26.67 27.16 56.21
C ILE A 558 -27.97 26.93 55.42
N GLY A 559 -29.14 27.09 56.06
CA GLY A 559 -30.44 26.98 55.39
C GLY A 559 -30.74 28.11 54.39
N GLY A 560 -30.23 29.33 54.63
CA GLY A 560 -30.36 30.46 53.70
C GLY A 560 -29.44 30.32 52.48
N ALA A 561 -28.19 29.90 52.70
CA ALA A 561 -27.24 29.63 51.63
C ALA A 561 -27.70 28.44 50.76
N ALA A 562 -28.17 27.36 51.39
CA ALA A 562 -28.75 26.21 50.67
C ALA A 562 -29.94 26.62 49.79
N ARG A 563 -30.81 27.51 50.28
CA ARG A 563 -31.94 28.04 49.52
C ARG A 563 -31.51 28.91 48.34
N LEU A 564 -30.50 29.77 48.51
CA LEU A 564 -29.95 30.59 47.41
C LEU A 564 -29.34 29.71 46.31
N VAL A 565 -28.56 28.70 46.71
CA VAL A 565 -27.95 27.74 45.79
C VAL A 565 -29.04 26.93 45.06
N GLN A 566 -30.05 26.46 45.79
CA GLN A 566 -31.17 25.72 45.21
C GLN A 566 -31.96 26.59 44.21
N ASN A 567 -32.23 27.85 44.53
CA ASN A 567 -32.90 28.78 43.63
C ASN A 567 -32.08 29.05 42.36
N TYR A 568 -30.75 29.19 42.48
CA TYR A 568 -29.87 29.38 41.33
C TYR A 568 -29.85 28.15 40.41
N TYR A 569 -29.75 26.95 40.98
CA TYR A 569 -29.84 25.72 40.19
C TYR A 569 -31.22 25.55 39.54
N GLN A 570 -32.30 25.94 40.22
CA GLN A 570 -33.66 25.94 39.65
C GLN A 570 -33.76 26.92 38.46
N GLU A 571 -33.19 28.11 38.58
CA GLU A 571 -33.18 29.12 37.52
C GLU A 571 -32.35 28.67 36.30
N ILE A 572 -31.19 28.02 36.52
CA ILE A 572 -30.41 27.39 35.45
C ILE A 572 -31.23 26.29 34.77
N GLU A 573 -31.92 25.45 35.55
CA GLU A 573 -32.73 24.37 35.01
C GLU A 573 -33.87 24.91 34.12
N GLU A 574 -34.54 25.98 34.54
CA GLU A 574 -35.55 26.67 33.75
C GLU A 574 -34.99 27.28 32.45
N ILE A 575 -33.82 27.93 32.52
CA ILE A 575 -33.13 28.48 31.34
C ILE A 575 -32.79 27.36 30.36
N MET A 576 -32.27 26.24 30.85
CA MET A 576 -31.91 25.07 30.03
C MET A 576 -33.14 24.36 29.46
N LYS A 577 -34.24 24.28 30.22
CA LYS A 577 -35.51 23.73 29.74
C LYS A 577 -36.10 24.60 28.63
N ALA A 578 -36.09 25.91 28.78
CA ALA A 578 -36.52 26.86 27.76
C ALA A 578 -35.66 26.73 26.48
N TYR A 579 -34.34 26.63 26.62
CA TYR A 579 -33.43 26.42 25.48
C TYR A 579 -33.74 25.12 24.71
N ARG A 580 -33.93 24.01 25.42
CA ARG A 580 -34.27 22.72 24.78
C ARG A 580 -35.61 22.80 24.05
N GLN A 581 -36.60 23.48 24.63
CA GLN A 581 -37.90 23.70 24.01
C GLN A 581 -37.82 24.60 22.78
N ASP A 582 -37.11 25.73 22.86
CA ASP A 582 -36.91 26.65 21.73
C ASP A 582 -36.13 25.96 20.60
N LYS A 583 -35.06 25.23 20.92
CA LYS A 583 -34.30 24.43 19.96
C LYS A 583 -35.19 23.41 19.26
N LYS A 584 -36.04 22.68 20.01
CA LYS A 584 -36.96 21.70 19.44
C LYS A 584 -38.00 22.37 18.53
N LYS A 585 -38.61 23.47 18.97
CA LYS A 585 -39.60 24.24 18.17
C LYS A 585 -38.99 24.75 16.87
N HIS A 586 -37.80 25.34 16.93
CA HIS A 586 -37.12 25.84 15.73
C HIS A 586 -36.71 24.72 14.77
N LEU A 587 -36.24 23.57 15.27
CA LEU A 587 -35.91 22.43 14.43
C LEU A 587 -37.13 21.85 13.72
N ILE A 588 -38.26 21.73 14.42
CA ILE A 588 -39.52 21.25 13.82
C ILE A 588 -39.98 22.21 12.72
N SER A 589 -40.02 23.52 13.00
CA SER A 589 -40.41 24.53 12.03
C SER A 589 -39.47 24.58 10.81
N MET A 590 -38.16 24.41 10.99
CA MET A 590 -37.21 24.30 9.89
C MET A 590 -37.43 23.04 9.06
N GLN A 591 -37.68 21.90 9.70
CA GLN A 591 -37.91 20.64 9.00
C GLN A 591 -39.21 20.69 8.19
N GLU A 592 -40.26 21.31 8.72
CA GLU A 592 -41.53 21.52 8.01
C GLU A 592 -41.37 22.46 6.81
N THR A 593 -40.67 23.59 6.99
CA THR A 593 -40.43 24.54 5.88
C THR A 593 -39.57 23.95 4.77
N LEU A 594 -38.59 23.12 5.09
CA LEU A 594 -37.78 22.40 4.09
C LEU A 594 -38.54 21.28 3.39
N LYS A 595 -39.35 20.50 4.12
CA LYS A 595 -40.21 19.49 3.49
C LYS A 595 -41.17 20.13 2.49
N ASN A 596 -41.77 21.27 2.83
CA ASN A 596 -42.65 21.98 1.91
C ASN A 596 -41.91 22.52 0.68
N LYS A 597 -40.69 23.04 0.86
CA LYS A 597 -39.84 23.46 -0.27
C LYS A 597 -39.40 22.28 -1.14
N GLN A 598 -39.06 21.14 -0.53
CA GLN A 598 -38.65 19.93 -1.24
C GLN A 598 -39.79 19.41 -2.11
N LEU A 599 -41.02 19.39 -1.61
CA LEU A 599 -42.19 18.99 -2.39
C LEU A 599 -42.39 19.89 -3.61
N ILE A 600 -42.28 21.21 -3.43
CA ILE A 600 -42.41 22.17 -4.54
C ILE A 600 -41.27 21.98 -5.57
N GLU A 601 -40.03 21.82 -5.11
CA GLU A 601 -38.89 21.65 -6.01
C GLU A 601 -38.92 20.29 -6.73
N GLU A 602 -39.35 19.21 -6.06
CA GLU A 602 -39.58 17.89 -6.68
C GLU A 602 -40.67 17.95 -7.75
N GLU A 603 -41.79 18.64 -7.48
CA GLU A 603 -42.85 18.85 -8.48
C GLU A 603 -42.34 19.62 -9.71
N THR A 604 -41.58 20.70 -9.51
CA THR A 604 -40.99 21.46 -10.63
C THR A 604 -39.93 20.70 -11.40
N LEU A 605 -39.15 19.84 -10.73
CA LEU A 605 -38.09 19.04 -11.33
C LEU A 605 -38.66 17.91 -12.18
N VAL A 606 -39.75 17.28 -11.74
CA VAL A 606 -40.51 16.31 -12.53
C VAL A 606 -41.14 16.98 -13.77
N GLU A 607 -41.68 18.18 -13.60
CA GLU A 607 -42.29 18.93 -14.72
C GLU A 607 -41.24 19.36 -15.76
N ASN A 608 -40.06 19.83 -15.34
CA ASN A 608 -38.98 20.24 -16.24
C ASN A 608 -38.34 19.06 -16.98
N LEU A 609 -38.09 17.94 -16.30
CA LEU A 609 -37.58 16.72 -16.94
C LEU A 609 -38.56 16.15 -17.98
N SER A 610 -39.87 16.30 -17.74
CA SER A 610 -40.90 15.89 -18.72
C SER A 610 -40.92 16.78 -19.98
N LYS A 611 -40.61 18.08 -19.84
CA LYS A 611 -40.56 19.05 -20.95
C LYS A 611 -39.28 18.92 -21.78
N ASP A 612 -38.13 18.71 -21.14
CA ASP A 612 -36.82 18.60 -21.82
C ASP A 612 -36.70 17.34 -22.71
N MET A 613 -37.38 16.25 -22.36
CA MET A 613 -37.37 15.01 -23.15
C MET A 613 -38.12 15.12 -24.48
N ASN A 614 -39.19 15.92 -24.55
CA ASN A 614 -39.93 16.17 -25.79
C ASN A 614 -39.08 16.90 -26.86
N VAL A 615 -37.97 17.54 -26.46
CA VAL A 615 -37.17 18.39 -27.34
C VAL A 615 -35.87 17.74 -27.81
N LYS A 616 -35.32 16.73 -27.11
CA LYS A 616 -33.90 16.32 -27.32
C LYS A 616 -33.59 14.87 -27.66
N MET A 617 -34.51 13.90 -27.61
CA MET A 617 -34.12 12.47 -27.73
C MET A 617 -35.11 11.55 -28.45
N LEU A 618 -35.86 12.04 -29.44
CA LEU A 618 -36.90 11.23 -30.08
C LEU A 618 -36.46 10.37 -31.28
N THR A 619 -35.18 10.02 -31.46
CA THR A 619 -34.76 9.35 -32.71
C THR A 619 -34.15 7.96 -32.65
N GLN A 620 -33.61 7.39 -31.57
CA GLN A 620 -32.88 6.10 -31.69
C GLN A 620 -32.84 5.12 -30.50
N VAL A 621 -33.87 5.02 -29.65
CA VAL A 621 -33.83 4.02 -28.54
C VAL A 621 -35.19 3.34 -28.31
N THR A 622 -35.20 2.04 -28.01
CA THR A 622 -36.40 1.24 -27.69
C THR A 622 -37.01 1.62 -26.33
N GLY A 623 -38.34 1.51 -26.19
CA GLY A 623 -39.09 2.10 -25.05
C GLY A 623 -38.62 1.69 -23.64
N ILE A 624 -38.14 0.47 -23.46
CA ILE A 624 -37.66 -0.02 -22.13
C ILE A 624 -36.33 0.63 -21.75
N GLN A 625 -35.43 0.84 -22.72
CA GLN A 625 -34.16 1.53 -22.48
C GLN A 625 -34.40 3.03 -22.20
N GLN A 626 -35.43 3.63 -22.79
CA GLN A 626 -35.85 5.00 -22.50
C GLN A 626 -36.38 5.13 -21.07
N GLU A 627 -37.23 4.21 -20.60
CA GLU A 627 -37.75 4.22 -19.23
C GLU A 627 -36.66 4.00 -18.18
N MET A 628 -35.71 3.11 -18.46
CA MET A 628 -34.58 2.85 -17.55
C MET A 628 -33.64 4.06 -17.45
N VAL A 629 -33.32 4.71 -18.57
CA VAL A 629 -32.52 5.94 -18.59
C VAL A 629 -33.28 7.08 -17.90
N LEU A 630 -34.59 7.21 -18.13
CA LEU A 630 -35.44 8.19 -17.46
C LEU A 630 -35.45 7.98 -15.94
N HIS A 631 -35.57 6.73 -15.51
CA HIS A 631 -35.50 6.37 -14.11
C HIS A 631 -34.13 6.75 -13.52
N GLN A 632 -33.02 6.40 -14.18
CA GLN A 632 -31.68 6.77 -13.73
C GLN A 632 -31.47 8.28 -13.63
N TRP A 633 -31.92 9.05 -14.63
CA TRP A 633 -31.82 10.52 -14.62
C TRP A 633 -32.70 11.13 -13.53
N ARG A 634 -33.92 10.61 -13.31
CA ARG A 634 -34.81 11.05 -12.23
C ARG A 634 -34.20 10.77 -10.86
N THR A 635 -33.66 9.57 -10.66
CA THR A 635 -32.98 9.20 -9.40
C THR A 635 -31.73 10.07 -9.18
N GLY A 636 -30.94 10.33 -10.21
CA GLY A 636 -29.77 11.21 -10.13
C GLY A 636 -30.14 12.65 -9.76
N ALA A 637 -31.17 13.21 -10.40
CA ALA A 637 -31.63 14.58 -10.12
C ALA A 637 -32.30 14.70 -8.74
N GLN A 638 -33.04 13.68 -8.30
CA GLN A 638 -33.59 13.61 -6.93
C GLN A 638 -32.48 13.56 -5.88
N LEU A 639 -31.41 12.80 -6.13
CA LEU A 639 -30.28 12.72 -5.20
C LEU A 639 -29.55 14.07 -5.07
N VAL A 640 -29.36 14.79 -6.19
CA VAL A 640 -28.77 16.13 -6.19
C VAL A 640 -29.66 17.12 -5.42
N LEU A 641 -30.97 17.09 -5.68
CA LEU A 641 -31.94 17.93 -4.96
C LEU A 641 -31.93 17.63 -3.45
N GLU A 642 -31.89 16.36 -3.05
CA GLU A 642 -31.81 15.96 -1.65
C GLU A 642 -30.51 16.48 -0.98
N GLN A 643 -29.38 16.42 -1.70
CA GLN A 643 -28.10 16.96 -1.22
C GLN A 643 -28.14 18.49 -1.06
N ASP A 644 -28.71 19.21 -2.03
CA ASP A 644 -28.86 20.67 -1.98
C ASP A 644 -29.77 21.11 -0.83
N MET A 645 -30.89 20.40 -0.63
CA MET A 645 -31.82 20.66 0.48
C MET A 645 -31.19 20.37 1.84
N ARG A 646 -30.37 19.31 1.94
CA ARG A 646 -29.60 19.00 3.15
C ARG A 646 -28.53 20.07 3.42
N LEU A 647 -27.88 20.57 2.39
CA LEU A 647 -26.91 21.67 2.51
C LEU A 647 -27.59 22.96 2.98
N GLU A 648 -28.75 23.30 2.41
CA GLU A 648 -29.53 24.48 2.76
C GLU A 648 -30.06 24.41 4.21
N PHE A 649 -30.52 23.23 4.65
CA PHE A 649 -30.84 22.99 6.06
C PHE A 649 -29.67 23.28 6.99
N LEU A 650 -28.47 22.80 6.63
CA LEU A 650 -27.26 23.03 7.43
C LEU A 650 -26.86 24.52 7.44
N LYS A 651 -26.99 25.22 6.31
CA LYS A 651 -26.73 26.66 6.21
C LYS A 651 -27.66 27.47 7.11
N GLN A 652 -28.96 27.17 7.13
CA GLN A 652 -29.93 27.88 7.96
C GLN A 652 -29.84 27.49 9.46
N ARG A 653 -29.39 26.27 9.77
CA ARG A 653 -29.27 25.79 11.15
C ARG A 653 -28.16 26.49 11.94
N LYS A 654 -27.04 26.79 11.27
CA LYS A 654 -25.85 27.42 11.89
C LYS A 654 -26.14 28.78 12.56
N PRO A 655 -26.73 29.79 11.88
CA PRO A 655 -27.03 31.08 12.50
C PRO A 655 -28.10 30.99 13.60
N LEU A 656 -29.08 30.09 13.45
CA LEU A 656 -30.12 29.86 14.47
C LEU A 656 -29.53 29.33 15.78
N PHE A 657 -28.64 28.32 15.72
CA PHE A 657 -27.98 27.81 16.92
C PHE A 657 -27.05 28.84 17.55
N HIS A 658 -26.37 29.65 16.74
CA HIS A 658 -25.56 30.75 17.26
C HIS A 658 -26.42 31.80 18.00
N CYS A 659 -27.58 32.16 17.46
CA CYS A 659 -28.53 33.08 18.11
C CYS A 659 -29.12 32.50 19.41
N LEU A 660 -29.52 31.22 19.41
CA LEU A 660 -30.04 30.56 20.61
C LEU A 660 -28.97 30.44 21.70
N LYS A 661 -27.75 30.06 21.33
CA LYS A 661 -26.61 29.99 22.25
C LYS A 661 -26.34 31.35 22.90
N ARG A 662 -26.21 32.41 22.09
CA ARG A 662 -26.01 33.78 22.58
C ARG A 662 -27.13 34.25 23.51
N ARG A 663 -28.37 33.80 23.29
CA ARG A 663 -29.52 34.11 24.17
C ARG A 663 -29.42 33.38 25.51
N VAL A 664 -29.03 32.10 25.50
CA VAL A 664 -28.81 31.32 26.73
C VAL A 664 -27.65 31.87 27.52
N ASP A 665 -26.52 32.17 26.88
CA ASP A 665 -25.33 32.74 27.53
C ASP A 665 -25.69 34.05 28.26
N LYS A 666 -26.47 34.92 27.64
CA LYS A 666 -26.99 36.15 28.28
C LYS A 666 -27.89 35.87 29.48
N ARG A 667 -28.76 34.86 29.41
CA ARG A 667 -29.66 34.51 30.52
C ARG A 667 -28.91 33.87 31.68
N LEU A 668 -27.94 33.00 31.39
CA LEU A 668 -27.05 32.42 32.40
C LEU A 668 -26.21 33.50 33.08
N GLN A 669 -25.69 34.47 32.32
CA GLN A 669 -24.95 35.60 32.88
C GLN A 669 -25.81 36.45 33.83
N VAL A 670 -27.09 36.68 33.49
CA VAL A 670 -28.03 37.39 34.37
C VAL A 670 -28.35 36.58 35.63
N ALA A 671 -28.57 35.26 35.51
CA ALA A 671 -28.81 34.38 36.66
C ALA A 671 -27.60 34.33 37.60
N GLU A 672 -26.38 34.21 37.05
CA GLU A 672 -25.13 34.26 37.83
C GLU A 672 -25.00 35.61 38.54
N GLN A 673 -25.27 36.72 37.87
CA GLN A 673 -25.20 38.05 38.46
C GLN A 673 -26.25 38.26 39.57
N ASN A 674 -27.46 37.74 39.39
CA ASN A 674 -28.53 37.78 40.40
C ASN A 674 -28.15 36.96 41.64
N PHE A 675 -27.62 35.76 41.45
CA PHE A 675 -27.11 34.92 42.53
C PHE A 675 -26.00 35.62 43.32
N ILE A 676 -25.00 36.18 42.63
CA ILE A 676 -23.90 36.94 43.24
C ILE A 676 -24.44 38.14 44.01
N SER A 677 -25.42 38.87 43.46
CA SER A 677 -26.02 40.04 44.11
C SER A 677 -26.79 39.67 45.39
N GLN A 678 -27.54 38.56 45.37
CA GLN A 678 -28.27 38.08 46.53
C GLN A 678 -27.32 37.53 47.60
N LEU A 679 -26.25 36.85 47.20
CA LEU A 679 -25.21 36.39 48.12
C LEU A 679 -24.49 37.57 48.79
N ALA A 680 -24.12 38.59 48.02
CA ALA A 680 -23.49 39.82 48.50
C ALA A 680 -24.38 40.57 49.51
N ALA A 681 -25.67 40.71 49.20
CA ALA A 681 -26.64 41.36 50.09
C ALA A 681 -26.81 40.59 51.41
N THR A 682 -26.87 39.25 51.34
CA THR A 682 -26.98 38.39 52.54
C THR A 682 -25.72 38.43 53.40
N ALA A 683 -24.54 38.50 52.77
CA ALA A 683 -23.26 38.64 53.45
C ALA A 683 -22.93 40.09 53.88
N ARG A 684 -23.82 41.07 53.62
CA ARG A 684 -23.61 42.52 53.87
C ARG A 684 -22.31 43.07 53.28
N PHE A 685 -21.97 42.63 52.07
CA PHE A 685 -20.78 43.11 51.37
C PHE A 685 -20.94 44.58 50.92
N PRO A 686 -19.97 45.49 51.18
CA PRO A 686 -20.11 46.91 50.87
C PRO A 686 -20.37 47.19 49.38
N GLN A 687 -21.42 47.96 49.08
CA GLN A 687 -21.85 48.27 47.71
C GLN A 687 -20.87 49.17 46.91
N ARG A 688 -19.81 49.68 47.56
CA ARG A 688 -18.75 50.46 46.89
C ARG A 688 -17.81 49.57 46.06
N ASP A 689 -17.74 48.27 46.37
CA ASP A 689 -16.83 47.32 45.75
C ASP A 689 -17.52 46.41 44.70
N TRP A 690 -18.84 46.55 44.50
CA TRP A 690 -19.59 45.85 43.47
C TRP A 690 -20.71 46.73 42.87
N LYS A 691 -20.68 46.96 41.55
CA LYS A 691 -21.76 47.69 40.85
C LYS A 691 -22.83 46.72 40.35
N ALA A 692 -24.05 46.83 40.85
CA ALA A 692 -25.23 46.22 40.23
C ALA A 692 -25.67 47.04 39.00
N PRO A 693 -26.13 46.41 37.89
CA PRO A 693 -26.69 47.15 36.77
C PRO A 693 -28.09 47.72 37.09
N GLU A 694 -28.40 48.86 36.49
CA GLU A 694 -29.69 49.54 36.58
C GLU A 694 -30.87 48.68 36.09
N SER A 695 -32.01 48.82 36.77
CA SER A 695 -33.29 48.13 36.58
C SER A 695 -34.04 48.44 35.27
N LYS A 696 -33.34 48.69 34.15
CA LYS A 696 -33.97 48.96 32.84
C LYS A 696 -34.19 47.71 31.97
N PHE A 697 -33.91 46.51 32.46
CA PHE A 697 -34.00 45.28 31.66
C PHE A 697 -35.23 44.39 31.93
N ILE A 698 -36.19 44.85 32.75
CA ILE A 698 -37.47 44.17 32.97
C ILE A 698 -38.60 44.98 32.32
N SER A 699 -38.63 45.02 30.99
CA SER A 699 -39.88 45.26 30.28
C SER A 699 -39.84 44.48 28.97
N GLY A 700 -40.52 43.33 28.94
CA GLY A 700 -40.86 42.66 27.68
C GLY A 700 -41.71 43.59 26.81
N PRO A 701 -41.74 43.36 25.48
CA PRO A 701 -42.54 44.18 24.58
C PRO A 701 -44.02 44.03 24.96
N LYS A 702 -44.66 45.13 25.37
CA LYS A 702 -46.12 45.20 25.43
C LYS A 702 -46.63 45.01 24.00
N SER A 703 -47.48 44.00 23.82
CA SER A 703 -48.28 43.78 22.63
C SER A 703 -49.05 45.06 22.28
N ALA A 704 -48.61 45.78 21.26
CA ALA A 704 -49.41 46.78 20.59
C ALA A 704 -50.31 46.05 19.59
N SER A 705 -51.51 45.68 20.04
CA SER A 705 -52.65 45.48 19.18
C SER A 705 -53.06 46.83 18.61
N LYS A 706 -52.95 47.00 17.29
CA LYS A 706 -53.78 47.92 16.52
C LYS A 706 -54.39 47.14 15.36
N GLN A 707 -55.69 47.35 15.22
CA GLN A 707 -56.57 46.87 14.16
C GLN A 707 -56.05 47.23 12.77
#